data_AF-A0A956ATP5-F1
#
_entry.id   AF-A0A956ATP5-F1
#
_cell.length_a   1.000
_cell.length_b   1.000
_cell.length_c   1.000
_cell.angle_alpha   90.00
_cell.angle_beta   90.00
_cell.angle_gamma   90.00
#
_symmetry.space_group_name_H-M   'P 1'
#
loop_
_entity.id
_entity.type
_entity.pdbx_description
1 polymer ?
#
loop_
_entity_poly.entity_id
_entity_poly.type
_entity_poly.pdbx_seq_one_letter_code
_entity_poly.pdbx_strand_id
1 'polypeptide(L)'
;MKDDKMVFNGIDGATGGYLLPPLSTHDLADLAKGRPLQLETDEVAGLGAHARRMKKASFRVAAGVDPRKIEQAGWAIIFPRLRGKGTLRGEDAAAHAQRQAAIREALAPLIEHRRAQASRVAEHRFKTLDYNIGAPNGEATLEETGPLRVETKTTFFGRQEPPVDGNAAVDPDKFPYYVLLVGSPEEIPYRFQYQLDVQYAVGRLHFDTVDEYARYAQSVVAAETSSLSLGRRMAMWGPCTRGDRATELSSAQLLTPLSQWLSGELLADPAFVEAHGTWTLDGADIGGGTKAKLGELLGGARTPAFLMTASHGLRYPEEHGWHRSHTGALLCQDWTLGQTPREDDLFAGDDLAADARVAGLVAFHFACYGAGLPGRDSFEVYEKGVTRKSDGAGGSAGAKRLAGQPFVARLPQRLLAHPKGGALAVIGHVDRAWGSSFFLSGRRSDAAQLAVFRSTLHSLLQGYPVGCAMDYFNERYAASTSDLANAISQYQEDGFSDEYEDEAWMAEQWLTSNDARNYAVIGDPAVRLCVGDEGGPSQVDLSAVPEVASAPAATPTYRAGASRGGPSGPPRPRDEADGPGGRVVNESFGWFGSDKKDEAQADEAPAAKGPGFLERIGDALARLASDLTSIEVTTYTSEQAAEAHRAGQKVEDFAQPRALTRIAFDGDVKAWVPTANGKIDAGLWKAHCDLVHEAQAHRARMLEALIGAVTGQFGGSNRGR
;
A
#
# COMPACT_ATOMS: atom_id res chain seq x y z
N MET A 1 -32.15 -4.65 -8.19
CA MET A 1 -30.80 -4.18 -7.82
C MET A 1 -30.15 -3.59 -9.07
N LYS A 2 -29.22 -2.64 -8.93
CA LYS A 2 -28.31 -2.32 -10.03
C LYS A 2 -27.09 -3.22 -9.89
N ASP A 3 -26.65 -3.82 -11.00
CA ASP A 3 -25.28 -4.29 -11.11
C ASP A 3 -24.40 -3.06 -11.32
N ASP A 4 -23.99 -2.40 -10.23
CA ASP A 4 -23.05 -1.28 -10.28
C ASP A 4 -21.64 -1.81 -10.59
N LYS A 5 -21.44 -2.19 -11.87
CA LYS A 5 -20.21 -2.81 -12.36
C LYS A 5 -19.03 -1.88 -12.16
N MET A 6 -18.01 -2.36 -11.45
CA MET A 6 -16.79 -1.60 -11.26
C MET A 6 -16.00 -1.55 -12.57
N VAL A 7 -15.45 -0.38 -12.89
CA VAL A 7 -14.64 -0.13 -14.09
C VAL A 7 -13.18 0.01 -13.69
N PHE A 8 -12.28 -0.56 -14.50
CA PHE A 8 -10.87 -0.71 -14.16
C PHE A 8 -9.97 0.15 -15.03
N ASN A 9 -8.83 0.52 -14.46
CA ASN A 9 -7.78 1.20 -15.19
C ASN A 9 -6.89 0.15 -15.91
N GLY A 10 -6.33 0.52 -17.06
CA GLY A 10 -5.32 -0.26 -17.79
C GLY A 10 -5.84 -0.91 -19.07
N ILE A 11 -5.06 -0.75 -20.15
CA ILE A 11 -5.40 -1.18 -21.51
C ILE A 11 -4.40 -2.24 -21.97
N ASP A 12 -4.91 -3.25 -22.68
CA ASP A 12 -4.10 -4.22 -23.40
C ASP A 12 -3.54 -3.56 -24.66
N GLY A 13 -2.23 -3.39 -24.71
CA GLY A 13 -1.56 -2.64 -25.77
C GLY A 13 -1.53 -3.35 -27.13
N ALA A 14 -1.89 -4.64 -27.21
CA ALA A 14 -1.99 -5.37 -28.47
C ALA A 14 -3.40 -5.27 -29.10
N THR A 15 -4.44 -5.15 -28.27
CA THR A 15 -5.85 -5.23 -28.70
C THR A 15 -6.66 -3.94 -28.50
N GLY A 16 -6.23 -3.03 -27.63
CA GLY A 16 -6.98 -1.81 -27.28
C GLY A 16 -8.21 -2.03 -26.39
N GLY A 17 -8.39 -3.23 -25.85
CA GLY A 17 -9.40 -3.52 -24.83
C GLY A 17 -8.91 -3.22 -23.40
N TYR A 18 -9.84 -3.11 -22.44
CA TYR A 18 -9.48 -3.09 -21.02
C TYR A 18 -8.86 -4.41 -20.58
N LEU A 19 -7.86 -4.34 -19.70
CA LEU A 19 -7.18 -5.51 -19.12
C LEU A 19 -8.05 -6.34 -18.16
N LEU A 20 -9.26 -5.87 -17.84
CA LEU A 20 -10.36 -6.61 -17.21
C LEU A 20 -11.68 -6.04 -17.76
N PRO A 21 -12.66 -6.88 -18.15
CA PRO A 21 -14.03 -6.40 -18.38
C PRO A 21 -14.67 -5.99 -17.05
N PRO A 22 -15.61 -5.02 -17.01
CA PRO A 22 -16.25 -4.56 -15.77
C PRO A 22 -16.90 -5.70 -14.97
N LEU A 23 -16.44 -5.90 -13.72
CA LEU A 23 -16.88 -6.98 -12.82
C LEU A 23 -18.10 -6.55 -12.00
N SER A 24 -18.90 -7.52 -11.58
CA SER A 24 -19.90 -7.29 -10.53
C SER A 24 -19.25 -7.29 -9.14
N THR A 25 -19.94 -6.68 -8.18
CA THR A 25 -19.59 -6.73 -6.75
C THR A 25 -19.47 -8.17 -6.22
N HIS A 26 -20.36 -9.07 -6.66
CA HIS A 26 -20.34 -10.48 -6.26
C HIS A 26 -19.11 -11.22 -6.83
N ASP A 27 -18.72 -10.94 -8.09
CA ASP A 27 -17.49 -11.52 -8.66
C ASP A 27 -16.29 -11.16 -7.77
N LEU A 28 -16.16 -9.88 -7.40
CA LEU A 28 -15.09 -9.35 -6.55
C LEU A 28 -15.12 -9.94 -5.13
N ALA A 29 -16.31 -10.13 -4.55
CA ALA A 29 -16.46 -10.80 -3.27
C ALA A 29 -15.98 -12.25 -3.33
N ASP A 30 -16.30 -12.98 -4.42
CA ASP A 30 -15.81 -14.35 -4.63
C ASP A 30 -14.28 -14.44 -4.84
N LEU A 31 -13.64 -13.39 -5.37
CA LEU A 31 -12.17 -13.28 -5.37
C LEU A 31 -11.65 -13.17 -3.92
N ALA A 32 -12.26 -12.30 -3.11
CA ALA A 32 -11.86 -12.06 -1.72
C ALA A 32 -12.09 -13.28 -0.80
N LYS A 33 -13.17 -14.06 -1.04
CA LYS A 33 -13.47 -15.35 -0.38
C LYS A 33 -12.45 -16.45 -0.71
N GLY A 34 -11.57 -16.26 -1.70
CA GLY A 34 -10.28 -16.94 -1.77
C GLY A 34 -10.29 -18.41 -2.18
N ARG A 35 -10.80 -18.76 -3.36
CA ARG A 35 -10.50 -20.05 -4.02
C ARG A 35 -9.10 -20.07 -4.66
N PRO A 36 -8.22 -21.01 -4.25
CA PRO A 36 -7.64 -21.11 -2.92
C PRO A 36 -6.48 -20.10 -2.75
N LEU A 37 -6.47 -19.33 -1.66
CA LEU A 37 -5.29 -18.57 -1.23
C LEU A 37 -4.75 -19.10 0.10
N GLN A 38 -3.59 -19.74 0.08
CA GLN A 38 -2.79 -19.96 1.29
C GLN A 38 -2.15 -18.64 1.70
N LEU A 39 -2.83 -17.88 2.56
CA LEU A 39 -2.19 -16.83 3.33
C LEU A 39 -1.30 -17.49 4.39
N GLU A 40 0.02 -17.30 4.28
CA GLU A 40 0.97 -17.72 5.32
C GLU A 40 0.61 -16.96 6.61
N THR A 41 0.41 -17.68 7.71
CA THR A 41 -0.31 -17.21 8.90
C THR A 41 0.35 -16.07 9.69
N ASP A 42 1.56 -15.66 9.30
CA ASP A 42 2.35 -14.62 9.97
C ASP A 42 1.94 -13.19 9.58
N GLU A 43 1.41 -12.96 8.37
CA GLU A 43 1.15 -11.60 7.87
C GLU A 43 -0.05 -10.93 8.55
N VAL A 44 -1.14 -11.68 8.75
CA VAL A 44 -2.42 -11.15 9.26
C VAL A 44 -2.31 -10.73 10.73
N ALA A 45 -1.57 -11.49 11.54
CA ALA A 45 -1.39 -11.22 12.96
C ALA A 45 -0.66 -9.89 13.23
N GLY A 46 0.35 -9.57 12.42
CA GLY A 46 1.10 -8.31 12.51
C GLY A 46 0.24 -7.09 12.16
N LEU A 47 -0.52 -7.17 11.07
CA LEU A 47 -1.38 -6.07 10.59
C LEU A 47 -2.50 -5.74 11.58
N GLY A 48 -3.20 -6.76 12.11
CA GLY A 48 -4.26 -6.57 13.11
C GLY A 48 -3.74 -5.97 14.43
N ALA A 49 -2.51 -6.32 14.84
CA ALA A 49 -1.86 -5.70 16.00
C ALA A 49 -1.43 -4.24 15.73
N HIS A 50 -0.98 -3.94 14.52
CA HIS A 50 -0.54 -2.61 14.10
C HIS A 50 -1.72 -1.62 14.03
N ALA A 51 -2.82 -1.98 13.36
CA ALA A 51 -4.01 -1.14 13.26
C ALA A 51 -4.64 -0.83 14.65
N ARG A 52 -4.61 -1.79 15.58
CA ARG A 52 -5.05 -1.59 16.98
C ARG A 52 -4.14 -0.66 17.78
N ARG A 53 -2.86 -0.50 17.40
CA ARG A 53 -1.93 0.46 17.99
C ARG A 53 -2.11 1.87 17.41
N MET A 54 -2.30 2.01 16.10
CA MET A 54 -2.52 3.30 15.43
C MET A 54 -3.73 4.09 15.99
N LYS A 55 -4.77 3.40 16.48
CA LYS A 55 -5.91 4.04 17.17
C LYS A 55 -5.56 4.66 18.54
N LYS A 56 -4.30 4.62 18.99
CA LYS A 56 -3.78 5.30 20.20
C LYS A 56 -2.47 6.06 19.90
N ALA A 57 -2.63 7.16 19.16
CA ALA A 57 -1.62 8.11 18.71
C ALA A 57 -0.65 7.61 17.62
N SER A 58 -0.33 8.53 16.69
CA SER A 58 0.54 8.30 15.54
C SER A 58 2.01 8.22 15.96
N PHE A 59 2.49 7.01 16.25
CA PHE A 59 3.90 6.70 16.47
C PHE A 59 4.49 5.95 15.27
N ARG A 60 4.45 6.57 14.08
CA ARG A 60 5.07 6.04 12.84
C ARG A 60 6.55 5.69 13.06
N VAL A 61 7.26 6.62 13.72
CA VAL A 61 8.61 6.43 14.26
C VAL A 61 8.56 6.68 15.77
N ALA A 62 9.53 6.13 16.51
CA ALA A 62 9.62 6.23 17.96
C ALA A 62 9.54 7.68 18.47
N ALA A 63 8.86 7.87 19.60
CA ALA A 63 8.55 9.20 20.14
C ALA A 63 9.82 10.04 20.35
N GLY A 64 9.87 11.21 19.70
CA GLY A 64 11.03 12.11 19.70
C GLY A 64 11.86 12.10 18.41
N VAL A 65 11.57 11.19 17.46
CA VAL A 65 12.17 11.20 16.11
C VAL A 65 11.32 12.04 15.14
N ASP A 66 11.93 13.00 14.47
CA ASP A 66 11.36 13.70 13.32
C ASP A 66 11.69 12.91 12.03
N PRO A 67 10.72 12.24 11.36
CA PRO A 67 11.00 11.46 10.15
C PRO A 67 11.52 12.34 9.00
N ARG A 68 11.29 13.66 9.04
CA ARG A 68 11.80 14.62 8.04
C ARG A 68 13.30 14.89 8.18
N LYS A 69 14.00 14.25 9.13
CA LYS A 69 15.45 14.42 9.38
C LYS A 69 16.16 13.07 9.26
N ILE A 70 17.02 12.94 8.25
CA ILE A 70 17.70 11.66 7.93
C ILE A 70 18.64 11.25 9.06
N GLU A 71 19.24 12.21 9.77
CA GLU A 71 20.04 11.98 10.98
C GLU A 71 19.23 11.47 12.19
N GLN A 72 17.92 11.70 12.20
CA GLN A 72 17.02 11.20 13.25
C GLN A 72 16.37 9.87 12.87
N ALA A 73 15.95 9.74 11.62
CA ALA A 73 15.23 8.60 11.08
C ALA A 73 16.14 7.44 10.63
N GLY A 74 17.39 7.73 10.28
CA GLY A 74 18.34 6.78 9.70
C GLY A 74 18.06 6.45 8.23
N TRP A 75 19.05 5.84 7.56
CA TRP A 75 18.91 5.32 6.19
C TRP A 75 19.58 3.95 6.02
N ALA A 76 18.90 3.02 5.36
CA ALA A 76 19.40 1.69 5.04
C ALA A 76 19.36 1.41 3.53
N ILE A 77 20.30 0.60 3.06
CA ILE A 77 20.34 0.08 1.68
C ILE A 77 20.47 -1.45 1.68
N ILE A 78 19.67 -2.11 0.84
CA ILE A 78 19.55 -3.57 0.79
C ILE A 78 19.85 -4.08 -0.63
N PHE A 79 20.85 -4.95 -0.75
CA PHE A 79 21.26 -5.58 -2.02
C PHE A 79 20.96 -7.09 -2.03
N PRO A 80 20.63 -7.71 -3.17
CA PRO A 80 20.42 -9.14 -3.25
C PRO A 80 21.73 -9.93 -3.21
N ARG A 81 21.73 -11.04 -2.48
CA ARG A 81 22.83 -12.00 -2.41
C ARG A 81 22.33 -13.40 -2.72
N LEU A 82 22.71 -13.93 -3.87
CA LEU A 82 22.50 -15.33 -4.24
C LEU A 82 23.30 -16.26 -3.30
N ARG A 83 22.64 -17.26 -2.71
CA ARG A 83 23.26 -18.26 -1.82
C ARG A 83 23.32 -19.65 -2.46
N GLY A 84 24.30 -20.44 -2.02
CA GLY A 84 24.45 -21.84 -2.42
C GLY A 84 25.02 -21.99 -3.84
N LYS A 85 24.73 -23.12 -4.48
CA LYS A 85 25.16 -23.44 -5.86
C LYS A 85 24.09 -23.12 -6.92
N GLY A 86 23.06 -22.34 -6.57
CA GLY A 86 21.99 -21.95 -7.48
C GLY A 86 22.46 -20.94 -8.54
N THR A 87 21.71 -20.84 -9.64
CA THR A 87 21.91 -19.84 -10.69
C THR A 87 20.65 -18.99 -10.88
N LEU A 88 20.78 -17.67 -10.95
CA LEU A 88 19.66 -16.78 -11.24
C LEU A 88 19.72 -16.39 -12.72
N ARG A 89 18.70 -16.75 -13.52
CA ARG A 89 18.70 -16.51 -14.99
C ARG A 89 19.93 -17.08 -15.74
N GLY A 90 20.61 -18.09 -15.17
CA GLY A 90 21.86 -18.66 -15.71
C GLY A 90 23.14 -18.00 -15.21
N GLU A 91 23.04 -16.94 -14.41
CA GLU A 91 24.15 -16.32 -13.67
C GLU A 91 24.42 -17.11 -12.38
N ASP A 92 25.65 -17.53 -12.12
CA ASP A 92 26.01 -18.20 -10.86
C ASP A 92 26.25 -17.20 -9.70
N ALA A 93 26.44 -17.73 -8.48
CA ALA A 93 26.65 -16.92 -7.29
C ALA A 93 27.92 -16.03 -7.34
N ALA A 94 28.95 -16.39 -8.12
CA ALA A 94 30.16 -15.57 -8.28
C ALA A 94 29.94 -14.44 -9.29
N ALA A 95 29.30 -14.73 -10.43
CA ALA A 95 28.91 -13.72 -11.41
C ALA A 95 27.91 -12.71 -10.82
N HIS A 96 26.90 -13.19 -10.08
CA HIS A 96 25.95 -12.34 -9.34
C HIS A 96 26.70 -11.46 -8.32
N ALA A 97 27.61 -12.04 -7.54
CA ALA A 97 28.42 -11.26 -6.60
C ALA A 97 29.27 -10.18 -7.30
N GLN A 98 29.83 -10.47 -8.48
CA GLN A 98 30.56 -9.49 -9.28
C GLN A 98 29.64 -8.36 -9.79
N ARG A 99 28.43 -8.66 -10.29
CA ARG A 99 27.45 -7.61 -10.66
C ARG A 99 27.11 -6.73 -9.46
N GLN A 100 26.82 -7.34 -8.30
CA GLN A 100 26.46 -6.58 -7.10
C GLN A 100 27.63 -5.75 -6.54
N ALA A 101 28.88 -6.17 -6.73
CA ALA A 101 30.04 -5.35 -6.41
C ALA A 101 30.11 -4.10 -7.31
N ALA A 102 29.95 -4.25 -8.63
CA ALA A 102 29.94 -3.14 -9.58
C ALA A 102 28.76 -2.17 -9.33
N ILE A 103 27.58 -2.67 -8.97
CA ILE A 103 26.43 -1.82 -8.60
C ILE A 103 26.70 -1.06 -7.29
N ARG A 104 27.36 -1.67 -6.29
CA ARG A 104 27.77 -0.98 -5.05
C ARG A 104 28.80 0.11 -5.32
N GLU A 105 29.74 -0.11 -6.22
CA GLU A 105 30.72 0.88 -6.67
C GLU A 105 30.05 2.05 -7.40
N ALA A 106 29.16 1.76 -8.35
CA ALA A 106 28.38 2.78 -9.06
C ALA A 106 27.49 3.62 -8.12
N LEU A 107 26.91 3.01 -7.08
CA LEU A 107 26.13 3.71 -6.06
C LEU A 107 26.96 4.37 -4.95
N ALA A 108 28.28 4.17 -4.90
CA ALA A 108 29.12 4.65 -3.80
C ALA A 108 28.97 6.15 -3.47
N PRO A 109 28.81 7.07 -4.44
CA PRO A 109 28.56 8.49 -4.14
C PRO A 109 27.28 8.71 -3.32
N LEU A 110 26.19 8.02 -3.66
CA LEU A 110 24.92 8.12 -2.95
C LEU A 110 25.01 7.45 -1.57
N ILE A 111 25.68 6.30 -1.49
CA ILE A 111 25.85 5.55 -0.23
C ILE A 111 26.64 6.37 0.79
N GLU A 112 27.74 7.03 0.37
CA GLU A 112 28.54 7.87 1.27
C GLU A 112 27.81 9.18 1.63
N HIS A 113 27.12 9.82 0.69
CA HIS A 113 26.27 10.99 0.97
C HIS A 113 25.17 10.67 2.01
N ARG A 114 24.50 9.52 1.86
CA ARG A 114 23.49 9.06 2.82
C ARG A 114 24.07 8.61 4.15
N ARG A 115 25.28 8.05 4.19
CA ARG A 115 26.02 7.82 5.44
C ARG A 115 26.29 9.15 6.15
N ALA A 116 26.92 10.09 5.46
CA ALA A 116 27.28 11.41 6.00
C ALA A 116 26.07 12.24 6.48
N GLN A 117 24.85 11.92 6.03
CA GLN A 117 23.60 12.44 6.58
C GLN A 117 23.08 11.62 7.77
N ALA A 118 22.93 10.30 7.62
CA ALA A 118 22.29 9.43 8.61
C ALA A 118 23.12 9.24 9.89
N SER A 119 24.45 9.16 9.79
CA SER A 119 25.31 8.89 10.95
C SER A 119 25.58 10.12 11.84
N ARG A 120 25.12 11.32 11.46
CA ARG A 120 25.36 12.59 12.19
C ARG A 120 24.91 12.59 13.65
N VAL A 121 23.98 11.70 14.02
CA VAL A 121 23.57 11.47 15.42
C VAL A 121 24.15 10.17 15.97
N ALA A 122 24.13 9.07 15.20
CA ALA A 122 24.76 7.81 15.58
C ALA A 122 25.04 6.92 14.36
N GLU A 123 26.22 6.29 14.31
CA GLU A 123 26.70 5.52 13.14
C GLU A 123 25.77 4.37 12.74
N HIS A 124 25.18 3.65 13.70
CA HIS A 124 24.29 2.51 13.43
C HIS A 124 22.94 2.89 12.77
N ARG A 125 22.64 4.20 12.63
CA ARG A 125 21.50 4.70 11.86
C ARG A 125 21.77 4.72 10.35
N PHE A 126 23.00 4.49 9.92
CA PHE A 126 23.32 4.06 8.57
C PHE A 126 23.49 2.54 8.53
N LYS A 127 22.83 1.83 7.61
CA LYS A 127 23.02 0.37 7.42
C LYS A 127 23.15 -0.02 5.95
N THR A 128 24.13 -0.88 5.64
CA THR A 128 24.24 -1.57 4.35
C THR A 128 24.04 -3.06 4.59
N LEU A 129 23.07 -3.65 3.90
CA LEU A 129 22.53 -4.98 4.20
C LEU A 129 22.41 -5.84 2.93
N ASP A 130 22.39 -7.15 3.15
CA ASP A 130 22.07 -8.13 2.11
C ASP A 130 20.65 -8.69 2.31
N TYR A 131 19.94 -8.97 1.22
CA TYR A 131 18.74 -9.80 1.12
C TYR A 131 19.12 -11.17 0.54
N ASN A 132 18.71 -12.28 1.15
CA ASN A 132 19.15 -13.60 0.70
C ASN A 132 18.21 -14.17 -0.39
N ILE A 133 18.77 -14.49 -1.55
CA ILE A 133 18.10 -15.29 -2.58
C ILE A 133 18.49 -16.76 -2.38
N GLY A 134 17.48 -17.62 -2.16
CA GLY A 134 17.66 -19.05 -1.92
C GLY A 134 17.54 -19.44 -0.44
N ALA A 135 17.47 -20.75 -0.19
CA ALA A 135 17.20 -21.29 1.14
C ALA A 135 18.33 -20.98 2.16
N PRO A 136 18.03 -20.78 3.46
CA PRO A 136 19.04 -20.41 4.47
C PRO A 136 20.23 -21.38 4.58
N ASN A 137 19.98 -22.68 4.36
CA ASN A 137 20.95 -23.77 4.41
C ASN A 137 21.76 -24.00 3.11
N GLY A 138 21.40 -23.35 1.99
CA GLY A 138 22.20 -23.37 0.75
C GLY A 138 22.20 -24.68 -0.07
N GLU A 139 21.45 -25.70 0.34
CA GLU A 139 21.39 -27.03 -0.32
C GLU A 139 20.35 -27.09 -1.45
N ALA A 140 19.45 -26.11 -1.54
CA ALA A 140 18.38 -26.06 -2.53
C ALA A 140 18.92 -25.78 -3.95
N THR A 141 18.96 -26.81 -4.80
CA THR A 141 19.03 -26.63 -6.25
C THR A 141 17.68 -26.14 -6.79
N LEU A 142 17.71 -25.37 -7.88
CA LEU A 142 16.48 -24.89 -8.54
C LEU A 142 15.67 -25.99 -9.22
N GLU A 143 16.25 -27.18 -9.39
CA GLU A 143 15.66 -28.31 -10.12
C GLU A 143 14.98 -29.33 -9.19
N GLU A 144 15.41 -29.46 -7.92
CA GLU A 144 14.90 -30.51 -7.01
C GLU A 144 13.95 -29.99 -5.91
N THR A 145 13.97 -28.70 -5.54
CA THR A 145 13.19 -28.19 -4.38
C THR A 145 12.21 -27.06 -4.67
N GLY A 146 11.53 -27.10 -5.82
CA GLY A 146 10.40 -26.21 -6.14
C GLY A 146 10.79 -24.73 -6.32
N PRO A 147 9.85 -23.78 -6.14
CA PRO A 147 10.16 -22.36 -6.26
C PRO A 147 11.11 -21.91 -5.13
N LEU A 148 12.02 -20.98 -5.44
CA LEU A 148 12.95 -20.37 -4.48
C LEU A 148 12.23 -20.00 -3.16
N ARG A 149 12.77 -20.44 -2.03
CA ARG A 149 12.34 -19.96 -0.70
C ARG A 149 12.80 -18.52 -0.51
N VAL A 150 11.98 -17.60 -1.00
CA VAL A 150 12.11 -16.14 -0.92
C VAL A 150 12.03 -15.68 0.54
N GLU A 151 13.09 -15.04 1.03
CA GLU A 151 13.21 -14.54 2.41
C GLU A 151 12.06 -13.57 2.78
N THR A 152 11.46 -13.76 3.95
CA THR A 152 10.33 -12.96 4.47
C THR A 152 10.82 -11.84 5.39
N LYS A 153 10.02 -10.78 5.62
CA LYS A 153 10.33 -9.73 6.60
C LYS A 153 10.71 -10.30 7.97
N THR A 154 9.96 -11.29 8.47
CA THR A 154 10.24 -11.97 9.74
C THR A 154 11.62 -12.62 9.75
N THR A 155 11.98 -13.40 8.72
CA THR A 155 13.29 -14.05 8.63
C THR A 155 14.44 -13.07 8.38
N PHE A 156 14.20 -12.00 7.60
CA PHE A 156 15.16 -10.92 7.35
C PHE A 156 15.49 -10.13 8.64
N PHE A 157 14.46 -9.78 9.44
CA PHE A 157 14.64 -9.03 10.68
C PHE A 157 15.16 -9.90 11.84
N GLY A 158 14.77 -11.17 11.90
CA GLY A 158 15.24 -12.12 12.93
C GLY A 158 16.75 -12.43 12.85
N ARG A 159 17.39 -12.19 11.70
CA ARG A 159 18.84 -12.34 11.50
C ARG A 159 19.64 -11.03 11.52
N GLN A 160 19.04 -9.92 11.93
CA GLN A 160 19.79 -8.69 12.16
C GLN A 160 20.52 -8.80 13.51
N GLU A 161 21.54 -7.97 13.71
CA GLU A 161 22.27 -7.88 14.97
C GLU A 161 22.14 -6.45 15.55
N PRO A 162 21.42 -6.25 16.67
CA PRO A 162 20.49 -7.19 17.31
C PRO A 162 19.26 -7.49 16.42
N PRO A 163 18.52 -8.59 16.67
CA PRO A 163 17.29 -8.90 15.96
C PRO A 163 16.24 -7.80 16.10
N VAL A 164 15.51 -7.53 15.02
CA VAL A 164 14.51 -6.44 14.96
C VAL A 164 13.11 -7.01 15.14
N ASP A 165 12.31 -6.42 16.04
CA ASP A 165 10.88 -6.71 16.11
C ASP A 165 10.15 -6.04 14.94
N GLY A 166 9.85 -6.85 13.92
CA GLY A 166 9.10 -6.44 12.72
C GLY A 166 7.66 -6.00 12.98
N ASN A 167 7.15 -6.03 14.22
CA ASN A 167 5.82 -5.58 14.62
C ASN A 167 5.85 -4.40 15.62
N ALA A 168 7.04 -3.87 15.96
CA ALA A 168 7.20 -2.67 16.77
C ALA A 168 6.88 -1.39 15.95
N ALA A 169 6.79 -0.24 16.65
CA ALA A 169 6.98 1.07 16.02
C ALA A 169 8.44 1.21 15.57
N VAL A 170 8.71 1.96 14.49
CA VAL A 170 10.06 2.06 13.94
C VAL A 170 10.98 2.78 14.93
N ASP A 171 12.06 2.11 15.29
CA ASP A 171 13.12 2.62 16.16
C ASP A 171 14.40 2.69 15.32
N PRO A 172 14.84 3.88 14.88
CA PRO A 172 16.04 4.09 14.07
C PRO A 172 17.32 3.52 14.70
N ASP A 173 17.37 3.40 16.03
CA ASP A 173 18.51 2.83 16.73
C ASP A 173 18.56 1.30 16.67
N LYS A 174 17.44 0.66 16.29
CA LYS A 174 17.37 -0.76 15.92
C LYS A 174 17.43 -0.95 14.41
N PHE A 175 16.60 -0.26 13.65
CA PHE A 175 16.55 -0.34 12.19
C PHE A 175 16.13 1.01 11.56
N PRO A 176 16.90 1.53 10.58
CA PRO A 176 16.57 2.77 9.88
C PRO A 176 15.17 2.82 9.25
N TYR A 177 14.53 3.99 9.32
CA TYR A 177 13.19 4.21 8.75
C TYR A 177 13.18 4.31 7.21
N TYR A 178 14.18 4.97 6.61
CA TYR A 178 14.33 5.00 5.14
C TYR A 178 15.05 3.75 4.64
N VAL A 179 14.49 3.06 3.64
CA VAL A 179 15.03 1.78 3.13
C VAL A 179 15.08 1.75 1.60
N LEU A 180 16.28 1.68 1.04
CA LEU A 180 16.51 1.56 -0.40
C LEU A 180 16.77 0.12 -0.82
N LEU A 181 15.87 -0.47 -1.60
CA LEU A 181 16.03 -1.79 -2.22
C LEU A 181 16.74 -1.64 -3.57
N VAL A 182 17.89 -2.28 -3.73
CA VAL A 182 18.67 -2.23 -4.99
C VAL A 182 18.64 -3.59 -5.66
N GLY A 183 17.76 -3.77 -6.64
CA GLY A 183 17.61 -5.04 -7.36
C GLY A 183 16.26 -5.19 -8.05
N SER A 184 16.23 -6.08 -9.04
CA SER A 184 15.00 -6.47 -9.75
C SER A 184 13.95 -7.07 -8.78
N PRO A 185 12.67 -7.14 -9.17
CA PRO A 185 11.64 -7.79 -8.36
C PRO A 185 11.67 -9.33 -8.46
N GLU A 186 12.66 -9.90 -9.14
CA GLU A 186 13.02 -11.33 -9.05
C GLU A 186 14.09 -11.53 -7.97
N GLU A 187 15.06 -10.60 -7.87
CA GLU A 187 16.11 -10.59 -6.86
C GLU A 187 15.62 -10.19 -5.46
N ILE A 188 14.79 -9.14 -5.36
CA ILE A 188 14.15 -8.69 -4.11
C ILE A 188 12.64 -8.53 -4.40
N PRO A 189 11.81 -9.56 -4.20
CA PRO A 189 10.42 -9.54 -4.66
C PRO A 189 9.54 -8.44 -4.06
N TYR A 190 8.57 -7.94 -4.84
CA TYR A 190 7.67 -6.87 -4.41
C TYR A 190 6.92 -7.17 -3.11
N ARG A 191 6.60 -8.45 -2.81
CA ARG A 191 5.99 -8.82 -1.52
C ARG A 191 6.83 -8.40 -0.31
N PHE A 192 8.17 -8.44 -0.41
CA PHE A 192 9.07 -8.03 0.66
C PHE A 192 9.08 -6.50 0.84
N GLN A 193 8.96 -5.77 -0.28
CA GLN A 193 8.74 -4.32 -0.25
C GLN A 193 7.40 -3.98 0.42
N TYR A 194 6.30 -4.56 -0.04
CA TYR A 194 4.96 -4.37 0.56
C TYR A 194 4.92 -4.71 2.06
N GLN A 195 5.65 -5.73 2.52
CA GLN A 195 5.77 -6.06 3.94
C GLN A 195 6.51 -4.99 4.75
N LEU A 196 7.51 -4.32 4.15
CA LEU A 196 8.29 -3.25 4.79
C LEU A 196 7.55 -1.91 4.77
N ASP A 197 6.91 -1.55 3.66
CA ASP A 197 6.20 -0.27 3.48
C ASP A 197 5.17 0.03 4.57
N VAL A 198 4.54 -0.99 5.16
CA VAL A 198 3.64 -0.90 6.34
C VAL A 198 4.23 -0.09 7.51
N GLN A 199 5.55 0.00 7.64
CA GLN A 199 6.26 0.68 8.73
C GLN A 199 7.39 1.61 8.26
N TYR A 200 8.02 1.29 7.12
CA TYR A 200 9.25 1.91 6.65
C TYR A 200 9.00 2.71 5.38
N ALA A 201 9.74 3.80 5.18
CA ALA A 201 9.73 4.54 3.93
C ALA A 201 10.62 3.81 2.90
N VAL A 202 10.03 2.94 2.07
CA VAL A 202 10.78 2.10 1.12
C VAL A 202 10.83 2.75 -0.27
N GLY A 203 11.98 2.63 -0.93
CA GLY A 203 12.12 2.90 -2.36
C GLY A 203 12.95 1.83 -3.07
N ARG A 204 12.87 1.78 -4.40
CA ARG A 204 13.55 0.75 -5.21
C ARG A 204 14.36 1.35 -6.35
N LEU A 205 15.57 0.82 -6.57
CA LEU A 205 16.34 1.01 -7.80
C LEU A 205 16.57 -0.31 -8.52
N HIS A 206 16.24 -0.34 -9.82
CA HIS A 206 16.67 -1.38 -10.73
C HIS A 206 16.85 -0.80 -12.13
N PHE A 207 18.06 -0.92 -12.68
CA PHE A 207 18.40 -0.57 -14.06
C PHE A 207 18.98 -1.79 -14.77
N ASP A 208 19.06 -1.75 -16.10
CA ASP A 208 19.62 -2.86 -16.89
C ASP A 208 21.16 -2.80 -16.97
N THR A 209 21.77 -1.63 -16.74
CA THR A 209 23.22 -1.40 -16.81
C THR A 209 23.78 -0.77 -15.52
N VAL A 210 25.07 -0.99 -15.24
CA VAL A 210 25.76 -0.42 -14.08
C VAL A 210 25.85 1.11 -14.17
N ASP A 211 26.11 1.66 -15.36
CA ASP A 211 26.19 3.10 -15.61
C ASP A 211 24.92 3.86 -15.21
N GLU A 212 23.75 3.24 -15.36
CA GLU A 212 22.47 3.87 -14.99
C GLU A 212 22.35 4.06 -13.46
N TYR A 213 22.89 3.14 -12.66
CA TYR A 213 23.03 3.33 -11.21
C TYR A 213 24.00 4.49 -10.89
N ALA A 214 25.12 4.61 -11.62
CA ALA A 214 26.08 5.70 -11.43
C ALA A 214 25.46 7.07 -11.77
N ARG A 215 24.76 7.18 -12.92
CA ARG A 215 24.03 8.40 -13.32
C ARG A 215 22.97 8.80 -12.30
N TYR A 216 22.23 7.83 -11.76
CA TYR A 216 21.25 8.11 -10.71
C TYR A 216 21.91 8.62 -9.42
N ALA A 217 22.94 7.93 -8.92
CA ALA A 217 23.66 8.33 -7.71
C ALA A 217 24.25 9.74 -7.85
N GLN A 218 24.88 10.04 -8.99
CA GLN A 218 25.39 11.37 -9.30
C GLN A 218 24.28 12.42 -9.39
N SER A 219 23.13 12.10 -9.99
CA SER A 219 21.98 13.01 -10.09
C SER A 219 21.42 13.39 -8.71
N VAL A 220 21.26 12.41 -7.80
CA VAL A 220 20.76 12.67 -6.43
C VAL A 220 21.77 13.46 -5.61
N VAL A 221 23.04 13.07 -5.62
CA VAL A 221 24.08 13.80 -4.87
C VAL A 221 24.19 15.23 -5.39
N ALA A 222 24.27 15.44 -6.71
CA ALA A 222 24.31 16.78 -7.27
C ALA A 222 23.06 17.60 -6.93
N ALA A 223 21.86 16.99 -6.94
CA ALA A 223 20.63 17.68 -6.57
C ALA A 223 20.58 18.13 -5.10
N GLU A 224 21.32 17.47 -4.20
CA GLU A 224 21.36 17.82 -2.77
C GLU A 224 22.63 18.59 -2.34
N THR A 225 23.71 18.58 -3.14
CA THR A 225 24.98 19.26 -2.80
C THR A 225 25.33 20.45 -3.70
N SER A 226 24.69 20.59 -4.86
CA SER A 226 24.86 21.76 -5.74
C SER A 226 23.73 22.77 -5.52
N SER A 227 23.81 23.93 -6.17
CA SER A 227 22.74 24.94 -6.19
C SER A 227 21.57 24.56 -7.13
N LEU A 228 21.23 23.28 -7.27
CA LEU A 228 20.04 22.86 -8.02
C LEU A 228 18.80 23.32 -7.26
N SER A 229 18.04 24.23 -7.86
CA SER A 229 16.90 24.87 -7.22
C SER A 229 15.84 25.10 -8.27
N LEU A 230 14.92 24.15 -8.45
CA LEU A 230 13.82 24.29 -9.40
C LEU A 230 12.85 25.38 -8.91
N GLY A 231 12.27 26.14 -9.84
CA GLY A 231 11.15 27.01 -9.50
C GLY A 231 10.00 26.20 -8.93
N ARG A 232 9.27 26.74 -7.94
CA ARG A 232 8.09 26.12 -7.32
C ARG A 232 6.92 26.00 -8.29
N ARG A 233 7.02 25.01 -9.19
CA ARG A 233 6.03 24.63 -10.19
C ARG A 233 5.57 23.20 -9.92
N MET A 234 4.27 23.01 -9.86
CA MET A 234 3.62 21.71 -9.98
C MET A 234 2.84 21.67 -11.31
N ALA A 235 2.75 20.51 -11.94
CA ALA A 235 1.82 20.30 -13.05
C ALA A 235 0.91 19.09 -12.84
N MET A 236 -0.29 19.14 -13.43
CA MET A 236 -1.24 18.04 -13.52
C MET A 236 -1.60 17.77 -14.99
N TRP A 237 -1.51 16.50 -15.39
CA TRP A 237 -1.77 16.05 -16.76
C TRP A 237 -2.63 14.78 -16.75
N GLY A 238 -3.56 14.67 -17.68
CA GLY A 238 -4.29 13.41 -17.91
C GLY A 238 -5.29 13.53 -19.06
N PRO A 239 -5.49 12.48 -19.87
CA PRO A 239 -6.57 12.45 -20.84
C PRO A 239 -7.95 12.35 -20.17
N CYS A 240 -8.98 12.67 -20.95
CA CYS A 240 -10.37 12.27 -20.74
C CYS A 240 -10.88 11.74 -22.09
N THR A 241 -10.75 10.43 -22.30
CA THR A 241 -11.10 9.80 -23.57
C THR A 241 -12.60 9.55 -23.61
N ARG A 242 -13.30 10.13 -24.59
CA ARG A 242 -14.77 10.11 -24.66
C ARG A 242 -15.33 8.68 -24.62
N GLY A 243 -16.10 8.35 -23.59
CA GLY A 243 -16.70 7.02 -23.42
C GLY A 243 -15.79 6.00 -22.74
N ASP A 244 -14.53 6.32 -22.48
CA ASP A 244 -13.72 5.59 -21.51
C ASP A 244 -14.03 6.12 -20.10
N ARG A 245 -14.79 5.31 -19.37
CA ARG A 245 -15.24 5.65 -18.02
C ARG A 245 -14.09 5.78 -17.01
N ALA A 246 -12.92 5.17 -17.26
CA ALA A 246 -11.78 5.26 -16.34
C ALA A 246 -11.09 6.63 -16.41
N THR A 247 -10.73 7.14 -17.61
CA THR A 247 -10.15 8.48 -17.73
C THR A 247 -11.16 9.59 -17.47
N GLU A 248 -12.45 9.38 -17.79
CA GLU A 248 -13.54 10.27 -17.33
C GLU A 248 -13.54 10.41 -15.79
N LEU A 249 -13.41 9.30 -15.06
CA LEU A 249 -13.37 9.30 -13.59
C LEU A 249 -12.07 9.91 -13.05
N SER A 250 -10.89 9.57 -13.58
CA SER A 250 -9.63 10.15 -13.08
C SER A 250 -9.49 11.65 -13.42
N SER A 251 -10.07 12.12 -14.52
CA SER A 251 -10.18 13.54 -14.78
C SER A 251 -11.12 14.21 -13.76
N ALA A 252 -12.38 13.76 -13.67
CA ALA A 252 -13.43 14.47 -12.94
C ALA A 252 -13.38 14.30 -11.40
N GLN A 253 -12.91 13.16 -10.89
CA GLN A 253 -12.93 12.82 -9.46
C GLN A 253 -11.54 12.77 -8.80
N LEU A 254 -10.44 12.71 -9.57
CA LEU A 254 -9.07 12.76 -9.04
C LEU A 254 -8.38 14.10 -9.37
N LEU A 255 -8.07 14.35 -10.64
CA LEU A 255 -7.25 15.52 -11.01
C LEU A 255 -7.99 16.85 -10.81
N THR A 256 -9.22 17.01 -11.30
CA THR A 256 -9.95 18.28 -11.17
C THR A 256 -10.18 18.69 -9.70
N PRO A 257 -10.65 17.82 -8.79
CA PRO A 257 -10.89 18.24 -7.40
C PRO A 257 -9.60 18.41 -6.57
N LEU A 258 -8.50 17.73 -6.93
CA LEU A 258 -7.18 18.02 -6.35
C LEU A 258 -6.63 19.36 -6.85
N SER A 259 -6.79 19.69 -8.13
CA SER A 259 -6.38 20.99 -8.69
C SER A 259 -7.16 22.15 -8.07
N GLN A 260 -8.46 21.96 -7.83
CA GLN A 260 -9.32 22.93 -7.14
C GLN A 260 -8.90 23.13 -5.68
N TRP A 261 -8.66 22.04 -4.95
CA TRP A 261 -8.17 22.07 -3.57
C TRP A 261 -6.79 22.75 -3.44
N LEU A 262 -5.85 22.43 -4.35
CA LEU A 262 -4.55 23.10 -4.38
C LEU A 262 -4.70 24.61 -4.61
N SER A 263 -5.41 25.01 -5.67
CA SER A 263 -5.48 26.44 -6.06
C SER A 263 -6.37 27.29 -5.15
N GLY A 264 -7.40 26.70 -4.55
CA GLY A 264 -8.40 27.39 -3.73
C GLY A 264 -8.19 27.31 -2.23
N GLU A 265 -7.48 26.29 -1.74
CA GLU A 265 -7.20 26.09 -0.31
C GLU A 265 -5.69 26.14 -0.04
N LEU A 266 -4.91 25.13 -0.45
CA LEU A 266 -3.53 24.97 0.04
C LEU A 266 -2.56 26.07 -0.45
N LEU A 267 -2.56 26.37 -1.74
CA LEU A 267 -1.64 27.35 -2.34
C LEU A 267 -2.14 28.80 -2.18
N ALA A 268 -3.35 28.96 -1.63
CA ALA A 268 -3.95 30.25 -1.28
C ALA A 268 -3.85 30.59 0.21
N ASP A 269 -3.55 29.61 1.08
CA ASP A 269 -3.33 29.82 2.52
C ASP A 269 -2.09 30.69 2.77
N PRO A 270 -2.23 31.89 3.38
CA PRO A 270 -1.09 32.75 3.71
C PRO A 270 -0.06 32.06 4.60
N ALA A 271 -0.47 31.18 5.52
CA ALA A 271 0.45 30.49 6.42
C ALA A 271 1.31 29.46 5.67
N PHE A 272 0.72 28.74 4.71
CA PHE A 272 1.46 27.85 3.83
C PHE A 272 2.44 28.63 2.92
N VAL A 273 1.99 29.73 2.32
CA VAL A 273 2.82 30.55 1.42
C VAL A 273 3.97 31.24 2.19
N GLU A 274 3.74 31.71 3.42
CA GLU A 274 4.79 32.27 4.29
C GLU A 274 5.83 31.20 4.68
N ALA A 275 5.40 29.98 5.03
CA ALA A 275 6.29 28.93 5.50
C ALA A 275 7.03 28.16 4.38
N HIS A 276 6.46 28.09 3.17
CA HIS A 276 6.95 27.23 2.09
C HIS A 276 7.21 27.95 0.77
N GLY A 277 6.81 29.21 0.64
CA GLY A 277 6.93 30.02 -0.58
C GLY A 277 5.81 29.79 -1.59
N THR A 278 5.63 30.74 -2.51
CA THR A 278 4.58 30.69 -3.52
C THR A 278 4.81 29.56 -4.52
N TRP A 279 3.85 28.66 -4.63
CA TRP A 279 3.80 27.62 -5.67
C TRP A 279 2.88 28.03 -6.82
N THR A 280 3.23 27.59 -8.02
CA THR A 280 2.39 27.69 -9.23
C THR A 280 1.90 26.30 -9.62
N LEU A 281 0.63 26.19 -10.05
CA LEU A 281 0.01 24.95 -10.53
C LEU A 281 -0.39 25.10 -11.99
N ASP A 282 0.18 24.26 -12.87
CA ASP A 282 -0.26 24.10 -14.25
C ASP A 282 -1.23 22.90 -14.34
N GLY A 283 -2.53 23.19 -14.31
CA GLY A 283 -3.61 22.21 -14.49
C GLY A 283 -4.24 22.22 -15.89
N ALA A 284 -3.62 22.89 -16.87
CA ALA A 284 -4.24 23.14 -18.18
C ALA A 284 -4.43 21.88 -19.06
N ASP A 285 -3.78 20.77 -18.68
CA ASP A 285 -3.80 19.50 -19.42
C ASP A 285 -4.67 18.42 -18.76
N ILE A 286 -5.47 18.77 -17.75
CA ILE A 286 -6.47 17.88 -17.15
C ILE A 286 -7.63 17.71 -18.13
N GLY A 287 -7.90 16.47 -18.55
CA GLY A 287 -8.92 16.13 -19.54
C GLY A 287 -8.55 16.51 -20.98
N GLY A 288 -7.26 16.75 -21.24
CA GLY A 288 -6.73 17.18 -22.54
C GLY A 288 -5.24 16.91 -22.72
N GLY A 289 -4.73 15.88 -22.01
CA GLY A 289 -3.31 15.51 -21.99
C GLY A 289 -2.87 14.71 -23.21
N THR A 290 -2.37 15.38 -24.25
CA THR A 290 -1.77 14.73 -25.43
C THR A 290 -0.32 14.31 -25.17
N LYS A 291 0.21 13.43 -26.04
CA LYS A 291 1.60 12.96 -25.99
C LYS A 291 2.61 14.11 -26.03
N ALA A 292 2.38 15.08 -26.91
CA ALA A 292 3.24 16.27 -27.05
C ALA A 292 3.31 17.09 -25.76
N LYS A 293 2.16 17.36 -25.11
CA LYS A 293 2.07 18.07 -23.83
C LYS A 293 2.81 17.35 -22.70
N LEU A 294 2.76 16.01 -22.69
CA LEU A 294 3.51 15.22 -21.70
C LEU A 294 5.03 15.35 -21.92
N GLY A 295 5.49 15.42 -23.17
CA GLY A 295 6.90 15.71 -23.50
C GLY A 295 7.37 17.10 -23.04
N GLU A 296 6.49 18.12 -23.09
CA GLU A 296 6.81 19.45 -22.53
C GLU A 296 7.03 19.43 -21.01
N LEU A 297 6.39 18.50 -20.31
CA LEU A 297 6.42 18.30 -18.85
C LEU A 297 7.49 17.30 -18.39
N LEU A 298 7.87 16.34 -19.24
CA LEU A 298 8.93 15.35 -18.99
C LEU A 298 10.26 15.76 -19.65
N GLY A 299 10.72 16.97 -19.35
CA GLY A 299 12.04 17.48 -19.74
C GLY A 299 12.03 18.63 -20.75
N GLY A 300 10.88 19.02 -21.28
CA GLY A 300 10.70 20.25 -22.06
C GLY A 300 10.61 21.53 -21.21
N ALA A 301 10.17 22.64 -21.81
CA ALA A 301 10.16 23.95 -21.17
C ALA A 301 9.18 24.07 -19.98
N ARG A 302 8.13 23.23 -19.91
CA ARG A 302 7.13 23.24 -18.84
C ARG A 302 7.50 22.34 -17.66
N THR A 303 8.60 21.58 -17.72
CA THR A 303 9.04 20.64 -16.68
C THR A 303 8.93 21.25 -15.26
N PRO A 304 8.05 20.70 -14.40
CA PRO A 304 7.84 21.19 -13.05
C PRO A 304 8.90 20.65 -12.07
N ALA A 305 8.86 21.09 -10.82
CA ALA A 305 9.54 20.38 -9.73
C ALA A 305 8.80 19.08 -9.36
N PHE A 306 7.46 19.11 -9.44
CA PHE A 306 6.61 17.96 -9.21
C PHE A 306 5.55 17.79 -10.31
N LEU A 307 5.45 16.60 -10.89
CA LEU A 307 4.46 16.25 -11.91
C LEU A 307 3.51 15.17 -11.40
N MET A 308 2.20 15.42 -11.43
CA MET A 308 1.18 14.38 -11.22
C MET A 308 0.47 14.05 -12.53
N THR A 309 0.47 12.78 -12.93
CA THR A 309 -0.26 12.29 -14.10
C THR A 309 -1.32 11.29 -13.68
N ALA A 310 -2.51 11.33 -14.29
CA ALA A 310 -3.49 10.25 -14.19
C ALA A 310 -3.96 9.78 -15.57
N SER A 311 -3.77 8.50 -15.88
CA SER A 311 -4.16 7.92 -17.18
C SER A 311 -4.28 6.38 -17.11
N HIS A 312 -4.61 5.79 -18.25
CA HIS A 312 -4.31 4.39 -18.54
C HIS A 312 -2.80 4.14 -18.61
N GLY A 313 -2.40 3.01 -18.00
CA GLY A 313 -1.09 2.41 -18.21
C GLY A 313 -1.22 1.11 -18.99
N LEU A 314 -0.28 0.86 -19.90
CA LEU A 314 -0.36 -0.25 -20.85
C LEU A 314 0.27 -1.55 -20.31
N ARG A 315 -0.27 -2.69 -20.73
CA ARG A 315 0.38 -4.01 -20.63
C ARG A 315 0.32 -4.72 -21.97
N TYR A 316 1.38 -5.45 -22.31
CA TYR A 316 1.46 -6.30 -23.50
C TYR A 316 1.68 -7.77 -23.12
N PRO A 317 1.28 -8.75 -23.96
CA PRO A 317 1.69 -10.14 -23.84
C PRO A 317 3.21 -10.32 -23.81
N GLU A 318 3.71 -11.42 -23.23
CA GLU A 318 5.16 -11.65 -23.04
C GLU A 318 5.90 -11.85 -24.37
N GLU A 319 5.23 -12.46 -25.34
CA GLU A 319 5.69 -12.67 -26.71
C GLU A 319 5.69 -11.38 -27.57
N HIS A 320 5.13 -10.27 -27.07
CA HIS A 320 5.05 -9.02 -27.80
C HIS A 320 6.35 -8.21 -27.70
N GLY A 321 6.86 -7.70 -28.82
CA GLY A 321 8.16 -7.00 -28.87
C GLY A 321 8.26 -5.77 -27.97
N TRP A 322 7.14 -5.16 -27.59
CA TRP A 322 7.07 -4.02 -26.67
C TRP A 322 6.88 -4.40 -25.18
N HIS A 323 6.84 -5.70 -24.83
CA HIS A 323 6.53 -6.16 -23.46
C HIS A 323 7.40 -5.50 -22.38
N ARG A 324 8.73 -5.47 -22.54
CA ARG A 324 9.65 -4.89 -21.56
C ARG A 324 9.83 -3.37 -21.69
N SER A 325 9.64 -2.80 -22.87
CA SER A 325 9.89 -1.37 -23.13
C SER A 325 8.65 -0.47 -22.94
N HIS A 326 7.43 -0.98 -23.18
CA HIS A 326 6.20 -0.17 -23.14
C HIS A 326 5.16 -0.65 -22.12
N THR A 327 5.35 -1.77 -21.40
CA THR A 327 4.51 -2.05 -20.22
C THR A 327 4.77 -0.98 -19.16
N GLY A 328 3.71 -0.34 -18.67
CA GLY A 328 3.75 0.85 -17.83
C GLY A 328 3.87 2.18 -18.58
N ALA A 329 3.85 2.18 -19.92
CA ALA A 329 3.75 3.41 -20.72
C ALA A 329 2.39 4.09 -20.50
N LEU A 330 2.38 5.43 -20.52
CA LEU A 330 1.21 6.26 -20.24
C LEU A 330 0.42 6.51 -21.53
N LEU A 331 -0.85 6.10 -21.57
CA LEU A 331 -1.71 6.35 -22.72
C LEU A 331 -2.11 7.83 -22.77
N CYS A 332 -2.18 8.40 -23.98
CA CYS A 332 -2.41 9.83 -24.21
C CYS A 332 -3.80 10.11 -24.79
N GLN A 333 -4.21 11.39 -24.76
CA GLN A 333 -5.51 11.86 -25.26
C GLN A 333 -5.75 11.58 -26.75
N ASP A 334 -4.67 11.34 -27.49
CA ASP A 334 -4.62 11.06 -28.92
C ASP A 334 -5.18 9.66 -29.27
N TRP A 335 -5.28 8.76 -28.29
CA TRP A 335 -5.88 7.44 -28.41
C TRP A 335 -7.42 7.47 -28.58
N THR A 336 -7.97 6.42 -29.21
CA THR A 336 -9.42 6.19 -29.32
C THR A 336 -9.79 4.83 -28.72
N LEU A 337 -10.76 4.82 -27.80
CA LEU A 337 -11.24 3.62 -27.12
C LEU A 337 -11.60 2.49 -28.09
N GLY A 338 -11.06 1.29 -27.85
CA GLY A 338 -11.30 0.10 -28.68
C GLY A 338 -10.50 0.08 -30.00
N GLN A 339 -9.46 0.91 -30.13
CA GLN A 339 -8.40 0.74 -31.13
C GLN A 339 -7.10 0.28 -30.45
N THR A 340 -6.34 -0.61 -31.09
CA THR A 340 -4.98 -0.97 -30.63
C THR A 340 -4.13 0.31 -30.52
N PRO A 341 -3.55 0.61 -29.35
CA PRO A 341 -2.68 1.77 -29.17
C PRO A 341 -1.46 1.73 -30.11
N ARG A 342 -1.25 2.82 -30.84
CA ARG A 342 -0.07 3.04 -31.69
C ARG A 342 1.02 3.74 -30.87
N GLU A 343 2.23 3.81 -31.43
CA GLU A 343 3.36 4.51 -30.85
C GLU A 343 3.05 6.00 -30.57
N ASP A 344 2.32 6.69 -31.47
CA ASP A 344 1.86 8.07 -31.28
C ASP A 344 0.81 8.24 -30.17
N ASP A 345 0.11 7.17 -29.77
CA ASP A 345 -1.01 7.21 -28.82
C ASP A 345 -0.55 7.10 -27.34
N LEU A 346 0.74 6.85 -27.10
CA LEU A 346 1.32 6.51 -25.80
C LEU A 346 2.65 7.23 -25.55
N PHE A 347 3.05 7.37 -24.29
CA PHE A 347 4.35 7.88 -23.87
C PHE A 347 5.11 6.80 -23.08
N ALA A 348 6.16 6.25 -23.69
CA ALA A 348 7.04 5.23 -23.13
C ALA A 348 8.39 5.83 -22.67
N GLY A 349 9.27 4.99 -22.11
CA GLY A 349 10.63 5.41 -21.74
C GLY A 349 11.55 5.73 -22.92
N ASP A 350 11.15 5.37 -24.13
CA ASP A 350 11.88 5.62 -25.37
C ASP A 350 11.51 6.98 -26.00
N ASP A 351 10.33 7.54 -25.66
CA ASP A 351 9.90 8.90 -26.01
C ASP A 351 10.61 10.01 -25.22
N LEU A 352 11.30 9.64 -24.14
CA LEU A 352 12.07 10.58 -23.33
C LEU A 352 13.32 11.04 -24.09
N ALA A 353 13.22 12.24 -24.68
CA ALA A 353 14.23 12.85 -25.53
C ALA A 353 15.63 12.88 -24.87
N ALA A 354 16.68 12.60 -25.64
CA ALA A 354 18.06 12.50 -25.13
C ALA A 354 18.63 13.83 -24.56
N ASP A 355 17.95 14.96 -24.78
CA ASP A 355 18.26 16.26 -24.21
C ASP A 355 17.26 16.78 -23.17
N ALA A 356 16.30 15.94 -22.76
CA ALA A 356 15.31 16.21 -21.72
C ALA A 356 15.95 16.71 -20.40
N ARG A 357 15.33 17.74 -19.81
CA ARG A 357 15.78 18.40 -18.58
C ARG A 357 14.99 17.94 -17.35
N VAL A 358 15.05 16.65 -17.04
CA VAL A 358 14.34 16.03 -15.91
C VAL A 358 15.11 16.10 -14.57
N ALA A 359 16.26 16.77 -14.55
CA ALA A 359 17.09 16.92 -13.36
C ALA A 359 16.32 17.54 -12.18
N GLY A 360 16.21 16.81 -11.07
CA GLY A 360 15.50 17.28 -9.87
C GLY A 360 13.99 17.02 -9.83
N LEU A 361 13.39 16.53 -10.92
CA LEU A 361 11.95 16.21 -11.00
C LEU A 361 11.59 15.09 -10.02
N VAL A 362 10.42 15.19 -9.38
CA VAL A 362 9.70 14.03 -8.82
C VAL A 362 8.37 13.87 -9.57
N ALA A 363 8.06 12.64 -9.98
CA ALA A 363 6.83 12.33 -10.72
C ALA A 363 5.92 11.38 -9.93
N PHE A 364 4.61 11.53 -10.11
CA PHE A 364 3.57 10.65 -9.58
C PHE A 364 2.70 10.14 -10.74
N HIS A 365 2.78 8.85 -11.03
CA HIS A 365 2.06 8.19 -12.12
C HIS A 365 0.90 7.35 -11.59
N PHE A 366 -0.29 7.95 -11.56
CA PHE A 366 -1.55 7.21 -11.44
C PHE A 366 -1.87 6.52 -12.78
N ALA A 367 -1.21 5.38 -13.01
CA ALA A 367 -1.41 4.53 -14.17
C ALA A 367 -0.97 3.09 -13.84
N CYS A 368 -1.68 2.09 -14.39
CA CYS A 368 -1.38 0.67 -14.20
C CYS A 368 0.05 0.35 -14.67
N TYR A 369 0.78 -0.43 -13.89
CA TYR A 369 2.15 -0.84 -14.20
C TYR A 369 3.17 0.31 -14.33
N GLY A 370 2.80 1.56 -13.98
CA GLY A 370 3.66 2.74 -14.12
C GLY A 370 4.97 2.68 -13.31
N ALA A 371 5.09 1.76 -12.35
CA ALA A 371 6.32 1.46 -11.61
C ALA A 371 6.88 0.04 -11.86
N GLY A 372 6.12 -0.90 -12.44
CA GLY A 372 6.60 -2.26 -12.71
C GLY A 372 5.53 -3.27 -13.12
N LEU A 373 5.86 -4.55 -13.05
CA LEU A 373 4.98 -5.69 -13.28
C LEU A 373 5.36 -6.84 -12.32
N PRO A 374 4.44 -7.41 -11.51
CA PRO A 374 4.72 -8.58 -10.68
C PRO A 374 4.68 -9.89 -11.49
N GLY A 375 5.36 -10.94 -10.99
CA GLY A 375 5.47 -12.23 -11.69
C GLY A 375 4.22 -13.12 -11.59
N ARG A 376 3.19 -12.67 -10.88
CA ARG A 376 1.85 -13.26 -10.75
C ARG A 376 0.87 -12.10 -10.68
N ASP A 377 -0.33 -12.28 -11.23
CA ASP A 377 -1.40 -11.30 -11.06
C ASP A 377 -1.92 -11.38 -9.61
N SER A 378 -2.09 -10.23 -8.95
CA SER A 378 -2.70 -10.19 -7.61
C SER A 378 -4.20 -10.54 -7.65
N PHE A 379 -4.82 -10.54 -8.83
CA PHE A 379 -6.27 -10.48 -9.03
C PHE A 379 -6.86 -11.65 -9.87
N GLU A 380 -6.10 -12.71 -10.15
CA GLU A 380 -6.37 -13.56 -11.33
C GLU A 380 -7.51 -14.59 -11.28
N VAL A 381 -8.25 -14.74 -10.18
CA VAL A 381 -9.20 -15.86 -10.02
C VAL A 381 -10.39 -15.82 -11.01
N TYR A 382 -10.51 -14.76 -11.82
CA TYR A 382 -11.60 -14.52 -12.76
C TYR A 382 -11.60 -15.35 -14.06
N GLU A 383 -10.45 -15.81 -14.59
CA GLU A 383 -10.41 -16.38 -15.96
C GLU A 383 -11.18 -17.72 -16.11
N LYS A 384 -11.57 -18.37 -15.00
CA LYS A 384 -12.41 -19.59 -14.98
C LYS A 384 -13.93 -19.34 -14.93
N GLY A 385 -14.40 -18.09 -15.01
CA GLY A 385 -15.83 -17.76 -14.91
C GLY A 385 -16.69 -18.10 -16.15
N VAL A 386 -16.12 -18.03 -17.37
CA VAL A 386 -16.93 -17.98 -18.61
C VAL A 386 -17.07 -19.33 -19.33
N THR A 387 -16.18 -20.30 -19.11
CA THR A 387 -16.27 -21.64 -19.72
C THR A 387 -17.31 -22.53 -19.02
N ARG A 388 -18.56 -22.40 -19.44
CA ARG A 388 -19.70 -23.23 -19.07
C ARG A 388 -19.41 -24.72 -19.33
N LYS A 389 -19.27 -25.52 -18.26
CA LYS A 389 -19.22 -27.00 -18.20
C LYS A 389 -18.66 -27.73 -19.44
N SER A 390 -17.39 -28.10 -19.39
CA SER A 390 -16.86 -29.27 -20.12
C SER A 390 -15.87 -30.06 -19.25
N ASP A 391 -16.34 -31.22 -18.77
CA ASP A 391 -15.60 -32.46 -18.58
C ASP A 391 -14.28 -32.47 -17.79
N GLY A 392 -14.41 -32.76 -16.49
CA GLY A 392 -13.82 -34.00 -15.98
C GLY A 392 -12.31 -34.09 -15.72
N ALA A 393 -11.57 -32.98 -15.66
CA ALA A 393 -10.15 -32.98 -15.28
C ALA A 393 -9.88 -32.15 -14.00
N GLY A 394 -9.40 -32.81 -12.94
CA GLY A 394 -9.08 -32.20 -11.64
C GLY A 394 -7.76 -31.41 -11.63
N GLY A 395 -7.67 -30.34 -12.42
CA GLY A 395 -6.52 -29.43 -12.43
C GLY A 395 -6.62 -28.34 -11.36
N SER A 396 -5.71 -28.35 -10.38
CA SER A 396 -5.59 -27.30 -9.36
C SER A 396 -5.49 -25.91 -9.99
N ALA A 397 -6.27 -24.95 -9.49
CA ALA A 397 -6.23 -23.56 -9.96
C ALA A 397 -4.99 -22.84 -9.42
N GLY A 398 -3.84 -23.08 -10.06
CA GLY A 398 -2.66 -22.24 -9.87
C GLY A 398 -2.80 -20.94 -10.66
N ALA A 399 -2.40 -19.82 -10.06
CA ALA A 399 -2.26 -18.55 -10.77
C ALA A 399 -1.30 -18.69 -11.97
N LYS A 400 -1.70 -18.11 -13.09
CA LYS A 400 -0.90 -17.91 -14.30
C LYS A 400 0.22 -16.91 -13.96
N ARG A 401 1.13 -16.71 -14.90
CA ARG A 401 2.21 -15.73 -14.77
C ARG A 401 1.87 -14.53 -15.64
N LEU A 402 1.91 -13.32 -15.08
CA LEU A 402 1.68 -12.09 -15.88
C LEU A 402 2.81 -11.86 -16.91
N ALA A 403 3.99 -12.35 -16.57
CA ALA A 403 5.17 -12.53 -17.39
C ALA A 403 6.02 -13.64 -16.74
N GLY A 404 6.87 -14.32 -17.51
CA GLY A 404 7.88 -15.24 -17.00
C GLY A 404 8.87 -14.60 -16.03
N GLN A 405 9.03 -13.27 -16.08
CA GLN A 405 9.90 -12.46 -15.21
C GLN A 405 9.23 -11.14 -14.79
N PRO A 406 9.25 -10.77 -13.49
CA PRO A 406 8.85 -9.44 -13.04
C PRO A 406 9.92 -8.38 -13.36
N PHE A 407 9.51 -7.12 -13.48
CA PHE A 407 10.43 -5.99 -13.77
C PHE A 407 9.92 -4.65 -13.24
N VAL A 408 10.84 -3.68 -13.12
CA VAL A 408 10.52 -2.24 -12.94
C VAL A 408 10.25 -1.62 -14.31
N ALA A 409 9.25 -0.75 -14.39
CA ALA A 409 8.78 -0.19 -15.66
C ALA A 409 9.81 0.73 -16.34
N ARG A 410 9.79 0.77 -17.68
CA ARG A 410 10.85 1.42 -18.45
C ARG A 410 10.89 2.93 -18.32
N LEU A 411 9.73 3.59 -18.21
CA LEU A 411 9.65 5.05 -18.07
C LEU A 411 10.34 5.55 -16.78
N PRO A 412 10.06 4.99 -15.58
CA PRO A 412 10.86 5.25 -14.38
C PRO A 412 12.36 5.04 -14.57
N GLN A 413 12.80 3.92 -15.15
CA GLN A 413 14.23 3.65 -15.39
C GLN A 413 14.89 4.79 -16.19
N ARG A 414 14.22 5.21 -17.27
CA ARG A 414 14.72 6.22 -18.21
C ARG A 414 14.70 7.64 -17.62
N LEU A 415 13.72 7.97 -16.78
CA LEU A 415 13.65 9.25 -16.06
C LEU A 415 14.75 9.37 -15.00
N LEU A 416 14.97 8.32 -14.19
CA LEU A 416 15.93 8.35 -13.08
C LEU A 416 17.39 8.29 -13.56
N ALA A 417 17.69 7.55 -14.63
CA ALA A 417 19.05 7.40 -15.16
C ALA A 417 19.37 8.35 -16.35
N HIS A 418 18.62 9.43 -16.50
CA HIS A 418 18.76 10.34 -17.65
C HIS A 418 20.16 11.00 -17.71
N PRO A 419 20.85 11.00 -18.87
CA PRO A 419 22.25 11.43 -18.96
C PRO A 419 22.51 12.93 -18.76
N LYS A 420 21.47 13.78 -18.69
CA LYS A 420 21.58 15.23 -18.41
C LYS A 420 21.11 15.62 -16.99
N GLY A 421 21.22 14.67 -16.06
CA GLY A 421 20.62 14.72 -14.73
C GLY A 421 19.22 14.09 -14.75
N GLY A 422 19.04 13.09 -13.89
CA GLY A 422 17.79 12.34 -13.75
C GLY A 422 16.77 12.98 -12.82
N ALA A 423 15.54 12.50 -12.94
CA ALA A 423 14.53 12.64 -11.91
C ALA A 423 15.03 11.99 -10.59
N LEU A 424 14.57 12.50 -9.45
CA LEU A 424 15.00 12.02 -8.13
C LEU A 424 14.18 10.81 -7.68
N ALA A 425 12.88 10.81 -7.95
CA ALA A 425 11.98 9.70 -7.66
C ALA A 425 10.78 9.69 -8.61
N VAL A 426 10.23 8.49 -8.84
CA VAL A 426 8.97 8.27 -9.54
C VAL A 426 8.08 7.39 -8.67
N ILE A 427 6.96 7.93 -8.21
CA ILE A 427 5.88 7.19 -7.54
C ILE A 427 4.98 6.60 -8.63
N GLY A 428 4.63 5.33 -8.55
CA GLY A 428 3.69 4.71 -9.49
C GLY A 428 3.18 3.34 -9.03
N HIS A 429 2.33 2.72 -9.84
CA HIS A 429 1.76 1.40 -9.51
C HIS A 429 2.61 0.26 -10.05
N VAL A 430 2.88 -0.73 -9.21
CA VAL A 430 3.58 -1.97 -9.58
C VAL A 430 2.67 -2.94 -10.35
N ASP A 431 1.35 -2.84 -10.16
CA ASP A 431 0.34 -3.69 -10.79
C ASP A 431 -0.79 -2.80 -11.34
N ARG A 432 -1.99 -3.33 -11.52
CA ARG A 432 -3.22 -2.57 -11.80
C ARG A 432 -3.45 -1.47 -10.74
N ALA A 433 -3.74 -0.26 -11.21
CA ALA A 433 -4.35 0.84 -10.47
C ALA A 433 -5.88 0.74 -10.54
N TRP A 434 -6.61 1.24 -9.54
CA TRP A 434 -8.07 1.05 -9.47
C TRP A 434 -8.80 2.37 -9.18
N GLY A 435 -10.08 2.45 -9.58
CA GLY A 435 -10.91 3.59 -9.21
C GLY A 435 -11.00 3.79 -7.69
N SER A 436 -10.92 2.68 -6.92
CA SER A 436 -10.96 2.66 -5.46
C SER A 436 -9.91 3.52 -4.76
N SER A 437 -8.78 3.90 -5.39
CA SER A 437 -7.85 4.85 -4.79
C SER A 437 -8.53 6.19 -4.46
N PHE A 438 -9.48 6.63 -5.28
CA PHE A 438 -10.09 7.97 -5.17
C PHE A 438 -11.62 7.98 -5.30
N PHE A 439 -12.26 6.89 -5.72
CA PHE A 439 -13.69 6.81 -5.97
C PHE A 439 -14.25 5.42 -5.61
N LEU A 440 -15.24 5.38 -4.72
CA LEU A 440 -15.91 4.14 -4.30
C LEU A 440 -17.41 4.26 -4.55
N SER A 441 -17.95 3.32 -5.33
CA SER A 441 -19.37 3.25 -5.70
C SER A 441 -20.11 2.33 -4.73
N GLY A 442 -20.37 2.80 -3.51
CA GLY A 442 -20.95 1.97 -2.45
C GLY A 442 -21.56 2.75 -1.28
N ARG A 443 -22.90 2.79 -1.22
CA ARG A 443 -23.82 3.07 -0.08
C ARG A 443 -23.62 4.26 0.88
N ARG A 444 -22.41 4.77 1.14
CA ARG A 444 -22.15 5.78 2.19
C ARG A 444 -21.85 7.18 1.67
N SER A 445 -21.20 7.34 0.52
CA SER A 445 -21.09 8.61 -0.21
C SER A 445 -20.45 8.45 -1.58
N ASP A 446 -20.94 9.18 -2.60
CA ASP A 446 -20.25 9.36 -3.89
C ASP A 446 -19.04 10.33 -3.81
N ALA A 447 -18.48 10.53 -2.61
CA ALA A 447 -17.45 11.50 -2.34
C ALA A 447 -16.06 10.95 -2.69
N ALA A 448 -15.26 11.75 -3.39
CA ALA A 448 -13.92 11.35 -3.79
C ALA A 448 -12.99 11.20 -2.55
N GLN A 449 -12.39 10.02 -2.37
CA GLN A 449 -11.52 9.67 -1.23
C GLN A 449 -10.11 10.25 -1.40
N LEU A 450 -10.04 11.57 -1.52
CA LEU A 450 -8.81 12.31 -1.82
C LEU A 450 -7.92 12.57 -0.60
N ALA A 451 -8.30 12.11 0.60
CA ALA A 451 -7.55 12.39 1.83
C ALA A 451 -6.06 11.99 1.72
N VAL A 452 -5.76 10.75 1.29
CA VAL A 452 -4.37 10.28 1.15
C VAL A 452 -3.59 11.07 0.09
N PHE A 453 -4.23 11.43 -1.02
CA PHE A 453 -3.62 12.26 -2.07
C PHE A 453 -3.35 13.69 -1.56
N ARG A 454 -4.33 14.33 -0.91
CA ARG A 454 -4.18 15.67 -0.31
C ARG A 454 -3.04 15.69 0.71
N SER A 455 -3.00 14.73 1.63
CA SER A 455 -1.93 14.64 2.63
C SER A 455 -0.55 14.38 2.02
N THR A 456 -0.45 13.50 1.02
CA THR A 456 0.81 13.22 0.30
C THR A 456 1.31 14.45 -0.46
N LEU A 457 0.43 15.12 -1.22
CA LEU A 457 0.74 16.35 -1.95
C LEU A 457 1.17 17.47 -0.98
N HIS A 458 0.46 17.64 0.13
CA HIS A 458 0.81 18.59 1.18
C HIS A 458 2.23 18.34 1.71
N SER A 459 2.54 17.11 2.14
CA SER A 459 3.89 16.76 2.62
C SER A 459 4.98 16.98 1.57
N LEU A 460 4.75 16.59 0.31
CA LEU A 460 5.73 16.80 -0.78
C LEU A 460 6.03 18.29 -1.01
N LEU A 461 4.99 19.13 -1.11
CA LEU A 461 5.14 20.57 -1.36
C LEU A 461 5.72 21.33 -0.15
N GLN A 462 5.65 20.75 1.05
CA GLN A 462 6.35 21.22 2.26
C GLN A 462 7.81 20.74 2.38
N GLY A 463 8.31 19.94 1.44
CA GLY A 463 9.70 19.44 1.46
C GLY A 463 9.95 18.22 2.36
N TYR A 464 8.92 17.41 2.61
CA TYR A 464 9.12 16.07 3.20
C TYR A 464 9.88 15.17 2.20
N PRO A 465 10.67 14.19 2.68
CA PRO A 465 11.19 13.12 1.84
C PRO A 465 10.08 12.30 1.19
N VAL A 466 10.29 11.89 -0.06
CA VAL A 466 9.25 11.25 -0.89
C VAL A 466 8.64 10.00 -0.25
N GLY A 467 9.44 9.16 0.40
CA GLY A 467 8.94 7.96 1.08
C GLY A 467 8.10 8.27 2.32
N CYS A 468 8.44 9.32 3.08
CA CYS A 468 7.64 9.75 4.24
C CYS A 468 6.32 10.41 3.82
N ALA A 469 6.30 11.10 2.68
CA ALA A 469 5.05 11.59 2.11
C ALA A 469 4.13 10.43 1.66
N MET A 470 4.67 9.26 1.34
CA MET A 470 3.89 8.06 0.96
C MET A 470 3.33 7.26 2.15
N ASP A 471 3.72 7.56 3.39
CA ASP A 471 3.17 6.93 4.61
C ASP A 471 1.63 6.84 4.60
N TYR A 472 0.94 7.85 4.05
CA TYR A 472 -0.53 7.91 4.03
C TYR A 472 -1.17 6.81 3.15
N PHE A 473 -0.48 6.35 2.12
CA PHE A 473 -0.91 5.17 1.33
C PHE A 473 -0.61 3.87 2.09
N ASN A 474 0.53 3.81 2.77
CA ASN A 474 0.96 2.65 3.54
C ASN A 474 0.05 2.41 4.77
N GLU A 475 -0.37 3.48 5.46
CA GLU A 475 -1.38 3.46 6.52
C GLU A 475 -2.75 3.00 6.00
N ARG A 476 -3.16 3.46 4.80
CA ARG A 476 -4.42 3.02 4.17
C ARG A 476 -4.37 1.53 3.82
N TYR A 477 -3.25 1.04 3.29
CA TYR A 477 -3.03 -0.39 3.08
C TYR A 477 -3.15 -1.18 4.40
N ALA A 478 -2.46 -0.74 5.46
CA ALA A 478 -2.51 -1.40 6.76
C ALA A 478 -3.93 -1.44 7.37
N ALA A 479 -4.68 -0.33 7.26
CA ALA A 479 -6.07 -0.24 7.73
C ALA A 479 -7.01 -1.16 6.93
N SER A 480 -7.10 -0.97 5.61
CA SER A 480 -8.02 -1.75 4.76
C SER A 480 -7.71 -3.26 4.80
N THR A 481 -6.44 -3.66 4.95
CA THR A 481 -6.08 -5.08 5.08
C THR A 481 -6.46 -5.63 6.46
N SER A 482 -6.38 -4.84 7.54
CA SER A 482 -6.88 -5.26 8.85
C SER A 482 -8.41 -5.39 8.86
N ASP A 483 -9.13 -4.49 8.20
CA ASP A 483 -10.60 -4.53 8.17
C ASP A 483 -11.11 -5.65 7.23
N LEU A 484 -10.43 -5.89 6.10
CA LEU A 484 -10.61 -7.08 5.28
C LEU A 484 -10.38 -8.38 6.06
N ALA A 485 -9.30 -8.46 6.84
CA ALA A 485 -9.00 -9.66 7.64
C ALA A 485 -10.08 -9.92 8.69
N ASN A 486 -10.59 -8.88 9.36
CA ASN A 486 -11.71 -9.01 10.29
C ASN A 486 -12.97 -9.54 9.56
N ALA A 487 -13.29 -9.02 8.37
CA ALA A 487 -14.44 -9.47 7.58
C ALA A 487 -14.31 -10.93 7.10
N ILE A 488 -13.09 -11.36 6.74
CA ILE A 488 -12.81 -12.76 6.37
C ILE A 488 -12.98 -13.68 7.58
N SER A 489 -12.48 -13.31 8.76
CA SER A 489 -12.68 -14.09 9.99
C SER A 489 -14.16 -14.19 10.36
N GLN A 490 -14.89 -13.08 10.34
CA GLN A 490 -16.33 -13.07 10.64
C GLN A 490 -17.11 -13.98 9.67
N TYR A 491 -16.80 -13.92 8.37
CA TYR A 491 -17.37 -14.83 7.37
C TYR A 491 -17.06 -16.31 7.63
N GLN A 492 -15.89 -16.63 8.21
CA GLN A 492 -15.52 -18.01 8.57
C GLN A 492 -16.19 -18.49 9.86
N GLU A 493 -16.57 -17.59 10.77
CA GLU A 493 -17.20 -17.90 12.05
C GLU A 493 -18.74 -17.94 11.96
N ASP A 494 -19.36 -16.89 11.40
CA ASP A 494 -20.82 -16.70 11.34
C ASP A 494 -21.43 -17.01 9.96
N GLY A 495 -20.61 -17.00 8.89
CA GLY A 495 -21.09 -16.90 7.50
C GLY A 495 -21.41 -15.45 7.11
N PHE A 496 -22.21 -15.27 6.05
CA PHE A 496 -22.93 -14.03 5.79
C PHE A 496 -24.42 -14.23 6.14
N SER A 497 -25.13 -13.14 6.45
CA SER A 497 -26.58 -13.10 6.19
C SER A 497 -26.83 -13.16 4.67
N ASP A 498 -28.08 -13.34 4.22
CA ASP A 498 -28.43 -13.23 2.79
C ASP A 498 -28.35 -11.77 2.25
N GLU A 499 -27.56 -10.91 2.90
CA GLU A 499 -27.46 -9.48 2.62
C GLU A 499 -26.22 -9.16 1.79
N TYR A 500 -26.45 -8.75 0.55
CA TYR A 500 -25.49 -8.21 -0.44
C TYR A 500 -24.55 -7.09 0.10
N GLU A 501 -24.77 -6.60 1.32
CA GLU A 501 -23.99 -5.53 1.94
C GLU A 501 -22.59 -6.00 2.38
N ASP A 502 -22.50 -7.19 2.98
CA ASP A 502 -21.22 -7.71 3.50
C ASP A 502 -20.29 -8.20 2.38
N GLU A 503 -20.87 -8.79 1.33
CA GLU A 503 -20.13 -9.11 0.10
C GLU A 503 -19.55 -7.85 -0.55
N ALA A 504 -20.36 -6.78 -0.62
CA ALA A 504 -19.93 -5.51 -1.18
C ALA A 504 -18.80 -4.87 -0.37
N TRP A 505 -18.91 -4.93 0.97
CA TRP A 505 -17.87 -4.43 1.87
C TRP A 505 -16.57 -5.24 1.75
N MET A 506 -16.65 -6.56 1.68
CA MET A 506 -15.47 -7.43 1.52
C MET A 506 -14.77 -7.17 0.17
N ALA A 507 -15.53 -7.02 -0.92
CA ALA A 507 -15.01 -6.62 -2.23
C ALA A 507 -14.31 -5.24 -2.19
N GLU A 508 -14.94 -4.25 -1.56
CA GLU A 508 -14.41 -2.89 -1.38
C GLU A 508 -13.08 -2.88 -0.62
N GLN A 509 -12.99 -3.59 0.51
CA GLN A 509 -11.76 -3.64 1.30
C GLN A 509 -10.65 -4.46 0.62
N TRP A 510 -10.99 -5.53 -0.11
CA TRP A 510 -10.01 -6.29 -0.89
C TRP A 510 -9.42 -5.46 -2.05
N LEU A 511 -10.24 -4.70 -2.77
CA LEU A 511 -9.75 -3.76 -3.79
C LEU A 511 -8.93 -2.64 -3.18
N THR A 512 -9.40 -2.02 -2.10
CA THR A 512 -8.70 -0.88 -1.46
C THR A 512 -7.36 -1.30 -0.84
N SER A 513 -7.30 -2.49 -0.23
CA SER A 513 -6.06 -3.10 0.26
C SER A 513 -5.05 -3.31 -0.87
N ASN A 514 -5.42 -4.07 -1.92
CA ASN A 514 -4.49 -4.39 -3.00
C ASN A 514 -4.04 -3.15 -3.78
N ASP A 515 -4.94 -2.19 -4.02
CA ASP A 515 -4.61 -0.92 -4.69
C ASP A 515 -3.62 -0.07 -3.88
N ALA A 516 -3.92 0.21 -2.60
CA ALA A 516 -3.04 1.01 -1.75
C ALA A 516 -1.65 0.37 -1.57
N ARG A 517 -1.58 -0.97 -1.52
CA ARG A 517 -0.33 -1.75 -1.45
C ARG A 517 0.55 -1.59 -2.70
N ASN A 518 -0.05 -1.37 -3.87
CA ASN A 518 0.65 -1.44 -5.15
C ASN A 518 1.38 -0.12 -5.53
N TYR A 519 1.21 0.95 -4.76
CA TYR A 519 2.01 2.17 -4.89
C TYR A 519 3.45 1.89 -4.45
N ALA A 520 4.43 2.28 -5.27
CA ALA A 520 5.85 2.16 -4.94
C ALA A 520 6.62 3.42 -5.33
N VAL A 521 7.59 3.79 -4.49
CA VAL A 521 8.66 4.74 -4.86
C VAL A 521 9.73 3.99 -5.65
N ILE A 522 9.96 4.41 -6.89
CA ILE A 522 11.15 4.04 -7.67
C ILE A 522 12.14 5.21 -7.56
N GLY A 523 13.33 4.94 -7.04
CA GLY A 523 14.25 5.94 -6.49
C GLY A 523 14.58 5.69 -5.01
N ASP A 524 15.45 6.54 -4.47
CA ASP A 524 15.78 6.62 -3.05
C ASP A 524 14.66 7.32 -2.26
N PRO A 525 14.07 6.70 -1.22
CA PRO A 525 12.93 7.27 -0.51
C PRO A 525 13.25 8.53 0.31
N ALA A 526 14.54 8.87 0.48
CA ALA A 526 14.99 10.02 1.25
C ALA A 526 15.05 11.35 0.45
N VAL A 527 14.91 11.32 -0.88
CA VAL A 527 14.97 12.53 -1.74
C VAL A 527 13.77 13.46 -1.54
N ARG A 528 13.92 14.74 -1.91
CA ARG A 528 12.92 15.81 -1.75
C ARG A 528 12.75 16.61 -3.04
N LEU A 529 11.76 17.50 -3.08
CA LEU A 529 11.67 18.55 -4.09
C LEU A 529 12.77 19.62 -3.84
N CYS A 530 13.80 19.66 -4.68
CA CYS A 530 14.85 20.67 -4.61
C CYS A 530 14.37 21.99 -5.23
N VAL A 531 13.69 22.84 -4.45
CA VAL A 531 13.04 24.07 -4.93
C VAL A 531 13.53 25.35 -4.25
N GLY A 532 13.33 26.49 -4.91
CA GLY A 532 13.64 27.82 -4.37
C GLY A 532 12.94 28.96 -5.10
N ASP A 533 13.20 30.20 -4.66
CA ASP A 533 12.37 31.37 -4.99
C ASP A 533 12.56 31.88 -6.43
N GLU A 534 13.80 31.98 -6.91
CA GLU A 534 14.10 32.55 -8.23
C GLU A 534 14.24 31.51 -9.37
N GLY A 535 14.28 30.20 -9.04
CA GLY A 535 14.41 29.13 -10.02
C GLY A 535 15.78 29.09 -10.72
N GLY A 536 16.75 28.45 -10.07
CA GLY A 536 18.04 28.12 -10.66
C GLY A 536 17.96 27.16 -11.86
N PRO A 537 19.10 26.90 -12.53
CA PRO A 537 19.12 26.14 -13.78
C PRO A 537 18.66 24.69 -13.56
N SER A 538 17.67 24.24 -14.34
CA SER A 538 17.17 22.85 -14.38
C SER A 538 18.11 21.87 -15.09
N GLN A 539 19.41 22.08 -14.99
CA GLN A 539 20.44 21.24 -15.61
C GLN A 539 21.57 21.01 -14.62
N VAL A 540 21.80 19.73 -14.29
CA VAL A 540 23.03 19.27 -13.65
C VAL A 540 24.01 18.91 -14.76
N ASP A 541 25.18 19.53 -14.77
CA ASP A 541 26.24 19.16 -15.72
C ASP A 541 26.95 17.88 -15.25
N LEU A 542 26.48 16.74 -15.76
CA LEU A 542 27.09 15.43 -15.56
C LEU A 542 28.16 15.10 -16.62
N SER A 543 28.72 16.06 -17.36
CA SER A 543 29.73 15.79 -18.40
C SER A 543 31.03 15.15 -17.87
N ALA A 544 31.27 15.22 -16.55
CA ALA A 544 32.40 14.60 -15.86
C ALA A 544 32.03 13.29 -15.12
N VAL A 545 31.37 12.34 -15.79
CA VAL A 545 31.23 10.97 -15.28
C VAL A 545 32.61 10.29 -15.27
N PRO A 546 33.12 9.78 -14.14
CA PRO A 546 34.26 8.87 -14.15
C PRO A 546 33.89 7.60 -14.90
N GLU A 547 34.76 7.12 -15.80
CA GLU A 547 34.53 5.90 -16.58
C GLU A 547 34.56 4.67 -15.65
N VAL A 548 33.41 4.33 -15.06
CA VAL A 548 33.21 3.09 -14.31
C VAL A 548 33.49 1.93 -15.27
N ALA A 549 34.34 1.00 -14.85
CA ALA A 549 34.77 -0.11 -15.69
C ALA A 549 33.57 -1.00 -16.04
N SER A 550 32.99 -0.79 -17.23
CA SER A 550 31.78 -1.47 -17.66
C SER A 550 32.04 -2.97 -17.78
N ALA A 551 31.39 -3.75 -16.91
CA ALA A 551 31.37 -5.20 -17.04
C ALA A 551 30.76 -5.54 -18.41
N PRO A 552 31.38 -6.42 -19.21
CA PRO A 552 30.96 -6.66 -20.59
C PRO A 552 29.51 -7.15 -20.62
N ALA A 553 28.62 -6.35 -21.21
CA ALA A 553 27.20 -6.63 -21.23
C ALA A 553 26.92 -7.93 -22.00
N ALA A 554 26.65 -9.00 -21.26
CA ALA A 554 26.23 -10.30 -21.81
C ALA A 554 24.84 -10.15 -22.44
N THR A 555 24.80 -9.69 -23.70
CA THR A 555 23.56 -9.50 -24.45
C THR A 555 22.85 -10.86 -24.57
N PRO A 556 21.65 -11.05 -24.01
CA PRO A 556 20.90 -12.29 -24.20
C PRO A 556 20.41 -12.34 -25.65
N THR A 557 21.21 -12.99 -26.50
CA THR A 557 20.89 -13.15 -27.93
C THR A 557 19.73 -14.13 -28.09
N TYR A 558 18.51 -13.61 -27.97
CA TYR A 558 17.29 -14.37 -28.24
C TYR A 558 17.29 -14.83 -29.70
N ARG A 559 17.73 -16.06 -29.92
CA ARG A 559 17.64 -16.70 -31.24
C ARG A 559 16.18 -16.97 -31.55
N ALA A 560 15.58 -16.08 -32.35
CA ALA A 560 14.31 -16.34 -32.98
C ALA A 560 14.34 -17.72 -33.66
N GLY A 561 13.43 -18.60 -33.24
CA GLY A 561 13.37 -19.99 -33.71
C GLY A 561 12.92 -20.07 -35.16
N ALA A 562 13.86 -19.93 -36.10
CA ALA A 562 13.57 -20.01 -37.53
C ALA A 562 12.96 -21.37 -37.88
N SER A 563 11.73 -21.35 -38.40
CA SER A 563 11.00 -22.55 -38.76
C SER A 563 11.67 -23.30 -39.90
N ARG A 564 11.84 -24.62 -39.73
CA ARG A 564 12.17 -25.57 -40.80
C ARG A 564 11.28 -26.79 -40.62
N GLY A 565 10.50 -27.13 -41.65
CA GLY A 565 9.44 -28.13 -41.57
C GLY A 565 9.76 -29.46 -42.24
N GLY A 566 9.00 -30.48 -41.84
CA GLY A 566 8.84 -31.77 -42.50
C GLY A 566 9.79 -32.89 -42.05
N PRO A 567 9.47 -34.16 -42.38
CA PRO A 567 8.28 -34.66 -43.07
C PRO A 567 7.42 -35.63 -42.20
N SER A 568 6.41 -36.26 -42.81
CA SER A 568 5.43 -37.14 -42.17
C SER A 568 5.88 -38.61 -42.04
N GLY A 569 5.32 -39.31 -41.05
CA GLY A 569 5.42 -40.77 -40.87
C GLY A 569 4.35 -41.29 -39.88
N PRO A 570 3.69 -42.45 -40.14
CA PRO A 570 2.53 -42.89 -39.35
C PRO A 570 2.88 -43.75 -38.12
N PRO A 571 2.00 -43.81 -37.09
CA PRO A 571 2.20 -44.62 -35.89
C PRO A 571 1.91 -46.11 -36.11
N ARG A 572 2.49 -46.97 -35.26
CA ARG A 572 2.07 -48.37 -35.05
C ARG A 572 2.04 -48.74 -33.55
N PRO A 573 1.27 -49.78 -33.13
CA PRO A 573 0.82 -49.93 -31.74
C PRO A 573 1.26 -51.27 -31.09
N ARG A 574 0.70 -51.56 -29.90
CA ARG A 574 0.56 -52.89 -29.22
C ARG A 574 1.82 -53.50 -28.59
N ASP A 575 1.77 -54.39 -27.58
CA ASP A 575 0.73 -54.87 -26.63
C ASP A 575 1.37 -54.83 -25.21
N GLU A 576 0.75 -54.79 -24.02
CA GLU A 576 -0.51 -55.34 -23.44
C GLU A 576 -0.36 -56.76 -22.79
N ALA A 577 -1.08 -57.02 -21.68
CA ALA A 577 -1.02 -58.18 -20.76
C ALA A 577 0.20 -58.27 -19.78
N ASP A 578 0.11 -58.80 -18.54
CA ASP A 578 -1.01 -59.36 -17.77
C ASP A 578 -0.86 -59.16 -16.22
N GLY A 579 -1.91 -59.42 -15.43
CA GLY A 579 -1.96 -59.28 -13.95
C GLY A 579 -1.79 -60.61 -13.17
N PRO A 580 -2.53 -60.87 -12.06
CA PRO A 580 -3.41 -60.00 -11.25
C PRO A 580 -3.30 -60.19 -9.71
N GLY A 581 -4.11 -59.47 -8.90
CA GLY A 581 -4.58 -59.99 -7.59
C GLY A 581 -4.80 -59.00 -6.43
N GLY A 582 -5.94 -59.11 -5.74
CA GLY A 582 -6.14 -58.64 -4.34
C GLY A 582 -6.87 -57.30 -4.11
N ARG A 583 -8.14 -57.37 -3.66
CA ARG A 583 -8.85 -56.29 -2.95
C ARG A 583 -8.93 -56.60 -1.45
N VAL A 584 -9.16 -55.57 -0.61
CA VAL A 584 -10.17 -55.46 0.49
C VAL A 584 -9.66 -54.47 1.57
N VAL A 585 -10.15 -53.21 1.60
CA VAL A 585 -11.17 -52.61 2.50
C VAL A 585 -10.68 -52.19 3.92
N ASN A 586 -10.47 -50.87 4.08
CA ASN A 586 -10.93 -49.95 5.15
C ASN A 586 -10.44 -49.99 6.62
N GLU A 587 -10.74 -48.88 7.32
CA GLU A 587 -10.92 -48.68 8.79
C GLU A 587 -9.70 -48.59 9.75
N SER A 588 -9.21 -47.35 9.94
CA SER A 588 -9.41 -46.45 11.11
C SER A 588 -9.23 -46.91 12.59
N PHE A 589 -8.95 -45.90 13.45
CA PHE A 589 -8.93 -45.86 14.94
C PHE A 589 -7.76 -46.57 15.67
N GLY A 590 -7.40 -46.07 16.88
CA GLY A 590 -6.52 -46.81 17.80
C GLY A 590 -5.63 -46.01 18.78
N TRP A 591 -6.16 -45.06 19.54
CA TRP A 591 -5.45 -44.40 20.66
C TRP A 591 -5.24 -45.39 21.83
N PHE A 592 -4.06 -45.38 22.49
CA PHE A 592 -3.77 -45.64 23.94
C PHE A 592 -2.59 -46.58 24.30
N GLY A 593 -2.01 -46.31 25.48
CA GLY A 593 -0.94 -47.07 26.18
C GLY A 593 0.36 -46.25 26.33
N SER A 594 1.05 -46.17 27.48
CA SER A 594 0.83 -46.75 28.84
C SER A 594 1.91 -46.19 29.80
N ASP A 595 1.73 -45.92 31.10
CA ASP A 595 0.55 -45.90 31.98
C ASP A 595 0.84 -45.10 33.30
N LYS A 596 -0.17 -44.96 34.17
CA LYS A 596 -0.24 -45.07 35.68
C LYS A 596 1.06 -45.18 36.54
N LYS A 597 1.13 -44.89 37.86
CA LYS A 597 0.30 -44.35 39.01
C LYS A 597 1.23 -44.32 40.26
N ASP A 598 1.01 -43.72 41.45
CA ASP A 598 0.11 -42.71 42.07
C ASP A 598 1.03 -41.82 43.01
N GLU A 599 0.83 -41.37 44.27
CA GLU A 599 -0.24 -41.33 45.30
C GLU A 599 0.10 -40.28 46.41
N ALA A 600 -0.65 -40.30 47.54
CA ALA A 600 -0.32 -39.80 48.89
C ALA A 600 -0.54 -38.32 49.31
N GLN A 601 -1.56 -38.18 50.16
CA GLN A 601 -1.96 -37.15 51.15
C GLN A 601 -0.87 -36.68 52.15
N ALA A 602 -1.01 -35.61 52.99
CA ALA A 602 -1.97 -34.49 53.11
C ALA A 602 -1.50 -33.42 54.16
N ASP A 603 -2.35 -32.40 54.40
CA ASP A 603 -2.64 -31.68 55.67
C ASP A 603 -2.17 -30.23 55.97
N GLU A 604 -3.14 -29.52 56.60
CA GLU A 604 -3.19 -28.22 57.31
C GLU A 604 -3.07 -26.86 56.58
N ALA A 605 -3.65 -25.84 57.24
CA ALA A 605 -4.10 -24.52 56.73
C ALA A 605 -4.14 -23.49 57.90
N PRO A 606 -4.79 -22.30 57.86
CA PRO A 606 -5.40 -21.54 56.76
C PRO A 606 -5.04 -20.03 56.70
N ALA A 607 -5.25 -19.37 55.55
CA ALA A 607 -5.33 -17.91 55.46
C ALA A 607 -6.15 -17.44 54.24
N ALA A 608 -7.45 -17.20 54.40
CA ALA A 608 -8.33 -16.83 53.29
C ALA A 608 -8.68 -15.32 53.24
N LYS A 609 -8.35 -14.65 52.13
CA LYS A 609 -9.11 -13.51 51.58
C LYS A 609 -9.13 -13.63 50.05
N GLY A 610 -10.27 -14.05 49.50
CA GLY A 610 -10.40 -14.59 48.14
C GLY A 610 -10.42 -13.57 46.98
N PRO A 611 -10.57 -14.06 45.73
CA PRO A 611 -10.32 -13.30 44.49
C PRO A 611 -11.35 -12.22 44.15
N GLY A 612 -12.51 -12.22 44.80
CA GLY A 612 -13.70 -11.45 44.43
C GLY A 612 -13.64 -9.92 44.55
N PHE A 613 -12.45 -9.31 44.57
CA PHE A 613 -12.27 -7.87 44.33
C PHE A 613 -11.91 -7.60 42.86
N LEU A 614 -11.03 -8.40 42.25
CA LEU A 614 -10.63 -8.24 40.85
C LEU A 614 -11.75 -8.64 39.88
N GLU A 615 -12.50 -9.70 40.17
CA GLU A 615 -13.69 -10.07 39.37
C GLU A 615 -14.76 -8.98 39.44
N ARG A 616 -14.98 -8.36 40.61
CA ARG A 616 -15.94 -7.24 40.74
C ARG A 616 -15.48 -5.99 40.02
N ILE A 617 -14.17 -5.73 39.93
CA ILE A 617 -13.61 -4.68 39.08
C ILE A 617 -13.77 -5.04 37.60
N GLY A 618 -13.56 -6.30 37.21
CA GLY A 618 -13.82 -6.79 35.87
C GLY A 618 -15.27 -6.62 35.43
N ASP A 619 -16.22 -7.09 36.24
CA ASP A 619 -17.67 -6.93 36.01
C ASP A 619 -18.10 -5.46 35.99
N ALA A 620 -17.56 -4.62 36.90
CA ALA A 620 -17.84 -3.19 36.91
C ALA A 620 -17.29 -2.49 35.66
N LEU A 621 -16.06 -2.82 35.23
CA LEU A 621 -15.46 -2.29 34.01
C LEU A 621 -16.15 -2.81 32.75
N ALA A 622 -16.63 -4.04 32.72
CA ALA A 622 -17.37 -4.61 31.58
C ALA A 622 -18.74 -3.94 31.41
N ARG A 623 -19.47 -3.73 32.51
CA ARG A 623 -20.76 -2.99 32.51
C ARG A 623 -20.56 -1.51 32.18
N LEU A 624 -19.52 -0.87 32.75
CA LEU A 624 -19.14 0.48 32.34
C LEU A 624 -18.74 0.54 30.86
N ALA A 625 -18.06 -0.48 30.32
CA ALA A 625 -17.66 -0.50 28.91
C ALA A 625 -18.86 -0.61 27.97
N SER A 626 -19.91 -1.38 28.30
CA SER A 626 -21.16 -1.36 27.53
C SER A 626 -21.87 -0.01 27.61
N ASP A 627 -22.00 0.54 28.82
CA ASP A 627 -22.71 1.80 29.08
C ASP A 627 -21.96 3.03 28.51
N LEU A 628 -20.64 2.92 28.31
CA LEU A 628 -19.80 3.96 27.71
C LEU A 628 -19.79 3.96 26.17
N THR A 629 -20.49 3.04 25.48
CA THR A 629 -20.52 2.99 24.01
C THR A 629 -21.27 4.17 23.37
N SER A 630 -22.31 4.71 24.00
CA SER A 630 -23.00 5.92 23.55
C SER A 630 -23.74 6.63 24.68
N ILE A 631 -23.72 7.97 24.69
CA ILE A 631 -24.74 8.75 25.43
C ILE A 631 -26.06 8.57 24.68
N GLU A 632 -27.14 8.37 25.41
CA GLU A 632 -28.50 8.59 24.91
C GLU A 632 -29.24 9.51 25.89
N VAL A 633 -29.86 10.57 25.38
CA VAL A 633 -30.69 11.50 26.13
C VAL A 633 -32.07 11.51 25.50
N THR A 634 -33.10 11.20 26.29
CA THR A 634 -34.50 11.21 25.86
C THR A 634 -35.28 12.19 26.74
N THR A 635 -35.87 13.22 26.13
CA THR A 635 -36.72 14.19 26.83
C THR A 635 -38.18 13.84 26.59
N TYR A 636 -38.88 13.61 27.70
CA TYR A 636 -40.30 13.28 27.73
C TYR A 636 -41.13 14.49 28.18
N THR A 637 -42.41 14.52 27.82
CA THR A 637 -43.41 15.46 28.34
C THR A 637 -44.62 14.72 28.89
N SER A 638 -45.11 15.14 30.05
CA SER A 638 -46.33 14.63 30.69
C SER A 638 -46.99 15.71 31.51
N GLU A 639 -48.33 15.77 31.48
CA GLU A 639 -49.13 16.62 32.35
C GLU A 639 -49.31 16.01 33.76
N GLN A 640 -48.99 14.72 33.93
CA GLN A 640 -49.28 13.95 35.15
C GLN A 640 -48.01 13.48 35.91
N ALA A 641 -46.81 13.71 35.36
CA ALA A 641 -45.54 13.26 35.95
C ALA A 641 -45.36 13.65 37.44
N ALA A 642 -45.80 14.84 37.82
CA ALA A 642 -45.71 15.31 39.20
C ALA A 642 -46.64 14.58 40.18
N GLU A 643 -47.69 13.89 39.71
CA GLU A 643 -48.53 13.00 40.53
C GLU A 643 -48.02 11.56 40.48
N ALA A 644 -47.70 11.04 39.29
CA ALA A 644 -47.13 9.69 39.14
C ALA A 644 -45.87 9.49 39.99
N HIS A 645 -44.94 10.46 39.98
CA HIS A 645 -43.72 10.41 40.80
C HIS A 645 -44.02 10.43 42.31
N ARG A 646 -44.98 11.26 42.76
CA ARG A 646 -45.41 11.30 44.19
C ARG A 646 -46.16 10.04 44.62
N ALA A 647 -46.79 9.32 43.68
CA ALA A 647 -47.42 8.03 43.90
C ALA A 647 -46.43 6.84 43.84
N GLY A 648 -45.14 7.08 43.57
CA GLY A 648 -44.14 6.03 43.40
C GLY A 648 -44.33 5.18 42.13
N GLN A 649 -45.10 5.69 41.17
CA GLN A 649 -45.33 5.05 39.88
C GLN A 649 -44.21 5.41 38.89
N LYS A 650 -43.99 4.54 37.91
CA LYS A 650 -43.15 4.85 36.74
C LYS A 650 -43.74 6.04 36.01
N VAL A 651 -42.94 7.09 35.80
CA VAL A 651 -43.37 8.31 35.11
C VAL A 651 -43.40 8.09 33.61
N GLU A 652 -42.57 7.16 33.14
CA GLU A 652 -42.42 6.72 31.75
C GLU A 652 -43.73 6.19 31.18
N ASP A 653 -44.51 5.45 31.98
CA ASP A 653 -45.81 4.89 31.59
C ASP A 653 -46.89 5.97 31.35
N PHE A 654 -46.64 7.22 31.78
CA PHE A 654 -47.54 8.37 31.65
C PHE A 654 -46.91 9.55 30.88
N ALA A 655 -45.79 9.34 30.17
CA ALA A 655 -45.05 10.40 29.51
C ALA A 655 -44.73 10.08 28.04
N GLN A 656 -44.93 11.05 27.15
CA GLN A 656 -44.60 10.89 25.73
C GLN A 656 -43.16 11.32 25.47
N PRO A 657 -42.31 10.51 24.79
CA PRO A 657 -41.01 10.97 24.31
C PRO A 657 -41.22 12.04 23.23
N ARG A 658 -40.43 13.11 23.27
CA ARG A 658 -40.55 14.26 22.35
C ARG A 658 -39.25 14.61 21.64
N ALA A 659 -38.12 14.42 22.30
CA ALA A 659 -36.81 14.63 21.71
C ALA A 659 -35.87 13.51 22.15
N LEU A 660 -35.03 13.04 21.23
CA LEU A 660 -34.04 12.00 21.46
C LEU A 660 -32.73 12.45 20.82
N THR A 661 -31.61 12.33 21.53
CA THR A 661 -30.26 12.53 20.97
C THR A 661 -29.36 11.41 21.47
N ARG A 662 -28.75 10.69 20.52
CA ARG A 662 -27.75 9.66 20.78
C ARG A 662 -26.39 10.09 20.22
N ILE A 663 -25.34 9.93 21.01
CA ILE A 663 -23.96 10.31 20.68
C ILE A 663 -23.07 9.09 20.91
N ALA A 664 -22.58 8.48 19.83
CA ALA A 664 -21.69 7.34 19.89
C ALA A 664 -20.27 7.72 20.38
N PHE A 665 -19.46 6.72 20.73
CA PHE A 665 -18.10 6.90 21.27
C PHE A 665 -17.09 7.46 20.25
N ASP A 666 -17.32 7.21 18.97
CA ASP A 666 -16.58 7.76 17.82
C ASP A 666 -16.92 9.23 17.50
N GLY A 667 -18.00 9.76 18.07
CA GLY A 667 -18.50 11.12 17.86
C GLY A 667 -19.76 11.21 16.99
N ASP A 668 -20.30 10.10 16.48
CA ASP A 668 -21.49 10.09 15.62
C ASP A 668 -22.74 10.57 16.39
N VAL A 669 -23.36 11.68 15.97
CA VAL A 669 -24.53 12.29 16.61
C VAL A 669 -25.79 12.04 15.79
N LYS A 670 -26.82 11.44 16.40
CA LYS A 670 -28.15 11.22 15.81
C LYS A 670 -29.21 11.85 16.69
N ALA A 671 -29.98 12.79 16.13
CA ALA A 671 -30.97 13.57 16.87
C ALA A 671 -32.33 13.55 16.18
N TRP A 672 -33.39 13.37 16.97
CA TRP A 672 -34.78 13.37 16.55
C TRP A 672 -35.49 14.54 17.21
N VAL A 673 -35.93 15.50 16.40
CA VAL A 673 -36.37 16.83 16.83
C VAL A 673 -37.91 16.92 16.87
N PRO A 674 -38.53 17.44 17.95
CA PRO A 674 -39.97 17.60 18.02
C PRO A 674 -40.50 18.66 17.04
N THR A 675 -41.44 18.25 16.18
CA THR A 675 -42.21 19.17 15.33
C THR A 675 -43.64 19.34 15.84
N ALA A 676 -44.07 20.59 16.04
CA ALA A 676 -45.47 20.96 16.27
C ALA A 676 -45.97 21.81 15.09
N ASN A 677 -47.12 21.44 14.50
CA ASN A 677 -47.71 22.15 13.35
C ASN A 677 -46.72 22.43 12.20
N GLY A 678 -45.81 21.49 11.91
CA GLY A 678 -44.82 21.60 10.84
C GLY A 678 -43.61 22.50 11.16
N LYS A 679 -43.43 22.94 12.42
CA LYS A 679 -42.28 23.74 12.87
C LYS A 679 -41.62 23.09 14.09
N ILE A 680 -40.33 23.32 14.29
CA ILE A 680 -39.61 22.84 15.48
C ILE A 680 -40.13 23.56 16.73
N ASP A 681 -40.40 22.79 17.78
CA ASP A 681 -40.68 23.35 19.11
C ASP A 681 -39.38 23.88 19.72
N ALA A 682 -39.08 25.17 19.49
CA ALA A 682 -37.82 25.78 19.88
C ALA A 682 -37.61 25.83 21.41
N GLY A 683 -38.68 25.86 22.21
CA GLY A 683 -38.59 25.84 23.68
C GLY A 683 -38.19 24.47 24.19
N LEU A 684 -38.89 23.43 23.74
CA LEU A 684 -38.61 22.04 24.08
C LEU A 684 -37.26 21.56 23.52
N TRP A 685 -36.92 22.00 22.30
CA TRP A 685 -35.63 21.69 21.68
C TRP A 685 -34.46 22.34 22.44
N LYS A 686 -34.59 23.60 22.90
CA LYS A 686 -33.55 24.21 23.73
C LYS A 686 -33.35 23.43 25.03
N ALA A 687 -34.43 23.09 25.74
CA ALA A 687 -34.35 22.32 26.99
C ALA A 687 -33.69 20.94 26.77
N HIS A 688 -33.95 20.29 25.64
CA HIS A 688 -33.28 19.05 25.26
C HIS A 688 -31.77 19.26 25.01
N CYS A 689 -31.39 20.30 24.27
CA CYS A 689 -29.97 20.64 24.05
C CYS A 689 -29.24 20.98 25.36
N ASP A 690 -29.89 21.69 26.29
CA ASP A 690 -29.30 22.00 27.60
C ASP A 690 -28.99 20.69 28.38
N LEU A 691 -29.92 19.72 28.38
CA LEU A 691 -29.72 18.38 28.98
C LEU A 691 -28.63 17.55 28.28
N VAL A 692 -28.51 17.64 26.94
CA VAL A 692 -27.45 16.94 26.18
C VAL A 692 -26.06 17.46 26.57
N HIS A 693 -25.89 18.77 26.73
CA HIS A 693 -24.62 19.34 27.20
C HIS A 693 -24.30 18.93 28.65
N GLU A 694 -25.30 18.84 29.53
CA GLU A 694 -25.08 18.37 30.91
C GLU A 694 -24.65 16.90 30.93
N ALA A 695 -25.27 16.03 30.13
CA ALA A 695 -24.91 14.63 29.99
C ALA A 695 -23.48 14.44 29.43
N GLN A 696 -23.09 15.23 28.42
CA GLN A 696 -21.72 15.28 27.90
C GLN A 696 -20.72 15.69 28.99
N ALA A 697 -21.01 16.77 29.72
CA ALA A 697 -20.13 17.28 30.78
C ALA A 697 -20.01 16.30 31.98
N HIS A 698 -21.07 15.54 32.27
CA HIS A 698 -21.03 14.48 33.29
C HIS A 698 -20.16 13.29 32.84
N ARG A 699 -20.30 12.82 31.59
CA ARG A 699 -19.46 11.76 31.02
C ARG A 699 -17.98 12.15 30.99
N ALA A 700 -17.65 13.41 30.64
CA ALA A 700 -16.29 13.92 30.67
C ALA A 700 -15.66 13.79 32.07
N ARG A 701 -16.32 14.32 33.10
CA ARG A 701 -15.85 14.23 34.50
C ARG A 701 -15.72 12.78 35.00
N MET A 702 -16.61 11.88 34.56
CA MET A 702 -16.53 10.46 34.89
C MET A 702 -15.31 9.78 34.25
N LEU A 703 -15.01 10.10 32.99
CA LEU A 703 -13.82 9.59 32.29
C LEU A 703 -12.52 10.14 32.90
N GLU A 704 -12.47 11.43 33.26
CA GLU A 704 -11.35 12.03 34.00
C GLU A 704 -11.10 11.33 35.35
N ALA A 705 -12.17 11.05 36.12
CA ALA A 705 -12.07 10.34 37.39
C ALA A 705 -11.56 8.88 37.22
N LEU A 706 -12.02 8.18 36.17
CA LEU A 706 -11.54 6.84 35.83
C LEU A 706 -10.05 6.84 35.43
N ILE A 707 -9.63 7.80 34.60
CA ILE A 707 -8.21 7.96 34.20
C ILE A 707 -7.36 8.27 35.44
N GLY A 708 -7.81 9.17 36.31
CA GLY A 708 -7.13 9.50 37.56
C GLY A 708 -6.96 8.30 38.49
N ALA A 709 -8.00 7.48 38.65
CA ALA A 709 -7.96 6.25 39.46
C ALA A 709 -6.95 5.23 38.91
N VAL A 710 -6.93 5.01 37.60
CA VAL A 710 -5.98 4.10 36.94
C VAL A 710 -4.54 4.61 37.08
N THR A 711 -4.29 5.90 36.82
CA THR A 711 -2.93 6.47 36.94
C THR A 711 -2.41 6.48 38.37
N GLY A 712 -3.30 6.68 39.36
CA GLY A 712 -2.93 6.68 40.78
C GLY A 712 -2.44 5.31 41.28
N GLN A 713 -2.92 4.21 40.69
CA GLN A 713 -2.57 2.86 41.14
C GLN A 713 -1.19 2.37 40.66
N PHE A 714 -0.67 2.88 39.53
CA PHE A 714 0.64 2.48 39.01
C PHE A 714 1.83 3.28 39.57
N GLY A 715 1.60 4.44 40.20
CA GLY A 715 2.65 5.23 40.85
C GLY A 715 3.10 4.74 42.24
N GLY A 716 2.53 3.63 42.73
CA GLY A 716 2.44 3.31 44.15
C GLY A 716 3.52 2.40 44.78
N SER A 717 4.64 2.10 44.13
CA SER A 717 5.65 1.18 44.72
C SER A 717 7.10 1.44 44.29
N ASN A 718 7.75 2.45 44.90
CA ASN A 718 9.22 2.47 45.03
C ASN A 718 9.71 3.39 46.18
N ARG A 719 9.59 2.94 47.44
CA ARG A 719 10.24 3.55 48.62
C ARG A 719 10.58 2.52 49.70
N GLY A 720 11.85 2.14 49.78
CA GLY A 720 12.40 1.23 50.78
C GLY A 720 12.25 -0.25 50.39
N ARG A 721 13.26 -1.11 50.57
CA ARG A 721 14.59 -0.92 51.20
C ARG A 721 15.70 -1.40 50.28
#